data_AF-A0A1F6GKD8-F1
#
_entry.id   AF-A0A1F6GKD8-F1
#
_cell.length_a   1.000
_cell.length_b   1.000
_cell.length_c   1.000
_cell.angle_alpha   90.00
_cell.angle_beta   90.00
_cell.angle_gamma   90.00
#
_symmetry.space_group_name_H-M   'P 1'
#
loop_
_entity.id
_entity.type
_entity.pdbx_description
1 polymer ?
#
loop_
_entity_poly.entity_id
_entity_poly.type
_entity_poly.pdbx_seq_one_letter_code
_entity_poly.pdbx_strand_id
1 'polypeptide(L)'
;MNPVHKFETAIGGKDLIVEVGRLAGQAAGSCTVQYGGTVILATVCLNPAIREGIDYFPLTVDFDEKLYAAGKIKGSRFIKREGRATDEAILAGRLIDRSIRPFFPEEIKNDVQVIASVLSFDGENDPDVISLTAAAIAISISPIPWHGPIAGVRVGRVNGEWVLNPSYEARSKSELDLIVSANKDRVVMLEAGGNEVPEEIMFEAIKFGQKHTQTVLQLIEKIITEVGQAKIDPMPKLTGEEKTSLDKINSKVKNYITTDKLKAIFTYQQKEELGKNITAAKEELDALLKADNEISKDERKKAVGSVDDFIDSHLRLLILEKGERPDGRKMDEIRQLSAEVGVLPRTHGSGLFQRGETQVLSIVTLGSPSMEQTLDTMEESSKKRYMHHYNFPPFSVGETGVLRGPGRREIGHGALAEKALVPMLPAKEDFPYTIRVVSEVLSSNGSSSQASICGSTLSLMDAGVPIKKPVAGIAMGLITDNNNIDKYRILTDIQGFEDHSGDMDFKIAGTADGITAVQMDTKIHGLTENIIKDALSQAKKARLEILATITKAIPAPRTELSPFAPRITTLHINPEKIRDVIGPGGKMINKIIAETGVNIDIEDDGSVFITALSPEGSIKAKEWIELLTAEVEVGKIYQGKVTRMFDFGAMVEYLPKQEGLIHVSEMAPFRVNTPEDIVHVGDEVPVKVVDIDEQGRINLSLKQTDFDYSGFTPPAVGSSRPFRPRGDDRRRPRF
;
A
#
# COMPACT_ATOMS: atom_id res chain seq x y z
N MET A 1 -45.88 1.02 0.27
CA MET A 1 -44.49 0.52 0.34
C MET A 1 -44.31 -0.38 -0.86
N ASN A 2 -43.16 -0.33 -1.54
CA ASN A 2 -42.86 -1.28 -2.61
C ASN A 2 -42.81 -2.70 -2.02
N PRO A 3 -43.21 -3.74 -2.78
CA PRO A 3 -43.06 -5.11 -2.34
C PRO A 3 -41.57 -5.38 -2.06
N VAL A 4 -41.30 -6.04 -0.93
CA VAL A 4 -39.94 -6.40 -0.53
C VAL A 4 -39.69 -7.83 -0.98
N HIS A 5 -38.69 -8.01 -1.84
CA HIS A 5 -38.26 -9.32 -2.32
C HIS A 5 -36.95 -9.70 -1.63
N LYS A 6 -36.85 -10.93 -1.15
CA LYS A 6 -35.65 -11.46 -0.48
C LYS A 6 -35.17 -12.69 -1.23
N PHE A 7 -33.88 -12.72 -1.54
CA PHE A 7 -33.19 -13.80 -2.22
C PHE A 7 -31.96 -14.20 -1.41
N GLU A 8 -31.53 -15.45 -1.53
CA GLU A 8 -30.34 -15.95 -0.83
C GLU A 8 -29.66 -17.07 -1.62
N THR A 9 -28.34 -17.18 -1.44
CA THR A 9 -27.52 -18.30 -1.90
C THR A 9 -26.36 -18.53 -0.93
N ALA A 10 -25.82 -19.74 -0.90
CA ALA A 10 -24.65 -20.06 -0.07
C ALA A 10 -23.37 -19.90 -0.89
N ILE A 11 -22.38 -19.16 -0.37
CA ILE A 11 -21.07 -18.97 -0.97
C ILE A 11 -20.02 -18.80 0.13
N GLY A 12 -18.84 -19.43 -0.01
CA GLY A 12 -17.76 -19.27 0.97
C GLY A 12 -18.11 -19.71 2.39
N GLY A 13 -19.07 -20.64 2.54
CA GLY A 13 -19.54 -21.14 3.83
C GLY A 13 -20.53 -20.22 4.57
N LYS A 14 -21.00 -19.14 3.94
CA LYS A 14 -21.99 -18.20 4.51
C LYS A 14 -23.11 -17.92 3.51
N ASP A 15 -24.23 -17.40 4.02
CA ASP A 15 -25.33 -16.95 3.18
C ASP A 15 -25.06 -15.54 2.65
N LEU A 16 -25.21 -15.39 1.33
CA LEU A 16 -25.31 -14.11 0.64
C LEU A 16 -26.78 -13.80 0.43
N ILE A 17 -27.28 -12.79 1.14
CA ILE A 17 -28.69 -12.40 1.16
C ILE A 17 -28.86 -11.10 0.39
N VAL A 18 -29.83 -11.04 -0.51
CA VAL A 18 -30.17 -9.85 -1.29
C VAL A 18 -31.61 -9.45 -0.99
N GLU A 19 -31.82 -8.17 -0.69
CA GLU A 19 -33.14 -7.60 -0.50
C GLU A 19 -33.36 -6.44 -1.49
N VAL A 20 -34.51 -6.44 -2.18
CA VAL A 20 -34.90 -5.43 -3.17
C VAL A 20 -36.24 -4.82 -2.77
N GLY A 21 -36.37 -3.51 -2.95
CA GLY A 21 -37.64 -2.78 -2.75
C GLY A 21 -37.82 -2.10 -1.38
N ARG A 22 -36.99 -2.43 -0.37
CA ARG A 22 -37.10 -1.80 0.96
C ARG A 22 -36.48 -0.42 1.05
N LEU A 23 -35.28 -0.24 0.50
CA LEU A 23 -34.49 1.00 0.63
C LEU A 23 -34.28 1.69 -0.73
N ALA A 24 -34.14 3.02 -0.68
CA ALA A 24 -33.80 3.86 -1.83
C ALA A 24 -34.74 3.73 -3.04
N GLY A 25 -36.05 3.62 -2.81
CA GLY A 25 -37.06 3.40 -3.86
C GLY A 25 -37.22 4.51 -4.92
N GLN A 26 -36.42 5.58 -4.87
CA GLN A 26 -36.33 6.59 -5.93
C GLN A 26 -35.15 6.38 -6.89
N ALA A 27 -34.17 5.53 -6.54
CA ALA A 27 -33.07 5.19 -7.44
C ALA A 27 -33.60 4.42 -8.66
N ALA A 28 -32.88 4.49 -9.78
CA ALA A 28 -33.23 3.72 -10.97
C ALA A 28 -33.13 2.21 -10.71
N GLY A 29 -32.19 1.80 -9.84
CA GLY A 29 -32.14 0.48 -9.24
C GLY A 29 -31.50 0.55 -7.85
N SER A 30 -31.97 -0.28 -6.92
CA SER A 30 -31.38 -0.38 -5.58
C SER A 30 -31.56 -1.78 -4.99
N CYS A 31 -30.57 -2.20 -4.20
CA CYS A 31 -30.66 -3.41 -3.39
C CYS A 31 -29.80 -3.27 -2.13
N THR A 32 -30.12 -4.06 -1.10
CA THR A 32 -29.17 -4.34 -0.02
C THR A 32 -28.63 -5.74 -0.17
N VAL A 33 -27.32 -5.89 -0.05
CA VAL A 33 -26.64 -7.19 -0.02
C VAL A 33 -26.01 -7.38 1.35
N GLN A 34 -26.28 -8.53 1.96
CA GLN A 34 -25.74 -8.94 3.24
C GLN A 34 -24.91 -10.21 3.08
N TYR A 35 -23.73 -10.24 3.68
CA TYR A 35 -22.88 -11.43 3.78
C TYR A 35 -22.28 -11.47 5.18
N GLY A 36 -22.68 -12.46 5.99
CA GLY A 36 -22.45 -12.41 7.43
C GLY A 36 -23.21 -11.24 8.07
N GLY A 37 -22.52 -10.42 8.86
CA GLY A 37 -23.06 -9.17 9.44
C GLY A 37 -22.71 -7.92 8.63
N THR A 38 -21.91 -8.03 7.56
CA THR A 38 -21.63 -6.93 6.64
C THR A 38 -22.81 -6.70 5.70
N VAL A 39 -23.28 -5.44 5.60
CA VAL A 39 -24.45 -5.04 4.81
C VAL A 39 -24.12 -3.83 3.94
N ILE A 40 -24.34 -3.96 2.64
CA ILE A 40 -24.12 -2.91 1.64
C ILE A 40 -25.44 -2.47 1.05
N LEU A 41 -25.68 -1.16 0.95
CA LEU A 41 -26.72 -0.59 0.09
C LEU A 41 -26.08 -0.13 -1.22
N ALA A 42 -26.47 -0.75 -2.33
CA ALA A 42 -26.11 -0.28 -3.65
C ALA A 42 -27.28 0.47 -4.30
N THR A 43 -27.00 1.63 -4.88
CA THR A 43 -27.94 2.39 -5.69
C THR A 43 -27.32 2.74 -7.04
N VAL A 44 -28.15 2.80 -8.08
CA VAL A 44 -27.77 3.33 -9.38
C VAL A 44 -28.80 4.35 -9.85
N CYS A 45 -28.31 5.45 -10.40
CA CYS A 45 -29.12 6.51 -11.00
C CYS A 45 -28.59 6.84 -12.40
N LEU A 46 -29.49 7.25 -13.29
CA LEU A 46 -29.18 7.74 -14.62
C LEU A 46 -29.82 9.12 -14.81
N ASN A 47 -29.05 10.09 -15.30
CA ASN A 47 -29.58 11.36 -15.75
C ASN A 47 -30.16 11.19 -17.17
N PRO A 48 -31.47 11.42 -17.41
CA PRO A 48 -32.05 11.26 -18.73
C PRO A 48 -31.50 12.26 -19.75
N ALA A 49 -31.00 13.41 -19.31
CA ALA A 49 -30.37 14.40 -20.18
C ALA A 49 -28.89 14.08 -20.42
N ILE A 50 -28.46 14.13 -21.68
CA ILE A 50 -27.05 14.06 -22.06
C ILE A 50 -26.46 15.46 -21.98
N ARG A 51 -25.28 15.61 -21.36
CA ARG A 51 -24.58 16.89 -21.29
C ARG A 51 -24.12 17.34 -22.68
N GLU A 52 -24.30 18.62 -22.99
CA GLU A 52 -23.90 19.17 -24.29
C GLU A 52 -22.38 19.06 -24.49
N GLY A 53 -21.97 18.55 -25.65
CA GLY A 53 -20.56 18.44 -26.03
C GLY A 53 -19.76 17.31 -25.39
N ILE A 54 -20.40 16.38 -24.66
CA ILE A 54 -19.72 15.23 -24.07
C ILE A 54 -19.36 14.18 -25.14
N ASP A 55 -18.12 13.71 -25.11
CA ASP A 55 -17.58 12.68 -26.02
C ASP A 55 -17.26 11.35 -25.32
N TYR A 56 -17.21 11.34 -23.98
CA TYR A 56 -16.98 10.14 -23.16
C TYR A 56 -18.24 9.64 -22.45
N PHE A 57 -18.18 8.43 -21.89
CA PHE A 57 -19.24 7.88 -21.03
C PHE A 57 -19.01 8.27 -19.55
N PRO A 58 -19.84 9.16 -18.97
CA PRO A 58 -19.68 9.65 -17.60
C PRO A 58 -20.26 8.69 -16.56
N LEU A 59 -19.53 7.62 -16.27
CA LEU A 59 -19.79 6.74 -15.12
C LEU A 59 -19.00 7.21 -13.90
N THR A 60 -19.70 7.44 -12.79
CA THR A 60 -19.13 7.68 -11.46
C THR A 60 -19.49 6.53 -10.52
N VAL A 61 -18.50 5.98 -9.84
CA VAL A 61 -18.69 4.91 -8.85
C VAL A 61 -18.11 5.36 -7.51
N ASP A 62 -18.97 5.49 -6.51
CA ASP A 62 -18.58 5.90 -5.16
C ASP A 62 -18.75 4.71 -4.21
N PHE A 63 -17.68 4.38 -3.49
CA PHE A 63 -17.72 3.48 -2.35
C PHE A 63 -17.69 4.33 -1.08
N ASP A 64 -18.77 4.27 -0.31
CA ASP A 64 -19.04 5.18 0.79
C ASP A 64 -18.96 4.44 2.12
N GLU A 65 -17.79 4.54 2.76
CA GLU A 65 -17.56 4.03 4.11
C GLU A 65 -18.27 4.89 5.15
N LYS A 66 -18.95 4.24 6.09
CA LYS A 66 -19.62 4.91 7.21
C LYS A 66 -19.04 4.38 8.50
N LEU A 67 -18.55 5.27 9.36
CA LEU A 67 -17.93 4.86 10.62
C LEU A 67 -18.95 4.18 11.55
N TYR A 68 -20.22 4.58 11.44
CA TYR A 68 -21.30 3.93 12.17
C TYR A 68 -21.48 2.46 11.78
N ALA A 69 -21.08 2.05 10.57
CA ALA A 69 -21.19 0.66 10.14
C ALA A 69 -20.31 -0.26 11.00
N ALA A 70 -19.19 0.26 11.49
CA ALA A 70 -18.30 -0.39 12.45
C ALA A 70 -18.56 0.04 13.92
N GLY A 71 -19.63 0.79 14.19
CA GLY A 71 -19.91 1.35 15.53
C GLY A 71 -18.84 2.30 16.06
N LYS A 72 -18.08 2.95 15.15
CA LYS A 72 -16.86 3.70 15.48
C LYS A 72 -17.07 5.22 15.44
N ILE A 73 -16.34 5.93 16.30
CA ILE A 73 -16.16 7.39 16.23
C ILE A 73 -14.65 7.64 16.11
N LYS A 74 -14.24 8.52 15.19
CA LYS A 74 -12.82 8.84 14.98
C LYS A 74 -12.13 9.36 16.25
N GLY A 75 -10.84 9.05 16.35
CA GLY A 75 -9.99 9.48 17.46
C GLY A 75 -9.87 11.01 17.58
N SER A 76 -9.38 11.50 18.72
CA SER A 76 -9.26 12.93 19.03
C SER A 76 -8.36 13.72 18.05
N ARG A 77 -7.47 13.03 17.33
CA ARG A 77 -6.59 13.62 16.30
C ARG A 77 -7.32 13.98 15.01
N PHE A 78 -8.52 13.45 14.80
CA PHE A 78 -9.28 13.61 13.56
C PHE A 78 -10.61 14.33 13.81
N ILE A 79 -11.14 14.93 12.75
CA ILE A 79 -12.51 15.45 12.77
C ILE A 79 -13.46 14.26 12.94
N LYS A 80 -14.37 14.34 13.91
CA LYS A 80 -15.39 13.30 14.23
C LYS A 80 -16.53 13.28 13.21
N ARG A 81 -16.18 13.18 11.92
CA ARG A 81 -17.07 13.09 10.76
C ARG A 81 -16.31 12.41 9.61
N GLU A 82 -17.03 11.70 8.76
CA GLU A 82 -16.52 11.26 7.47
C GLU A 82 -16.09 12.49 6.64
N GLY A 83 -14.89 12.44 6.08
CA GLY A 83 -14.27 13.53 5.33
C GLY A 83 -14.15 13.17 3.86
N ARG A 84 -13.00 13.51 3.26
CA ARG A 84 -12.62 12.92 1.96
C ARG A 84 -12.59 11.39 2.05
N ALA A 85 -12.88 10.73 0.93
CA ALA A 85 -12.73 9.28 0.81
C ALA A 85 -11.30 8.85 1.20
N THR A 86 -11.21 7.71 1.88
CA THR A 86 -9.97 7.01 2.19
C THR A 86 -9.35 6.43 0.92
N ASP A 87 -8.07 6.05 0.97
CA ASP A 87 -7.42 5.41 -0.17
C ASP A 87 -8.10 4.06 -0.45
N GLU A 88 -8.45 3.31 0.60
CA GLU A 88 -9.18 2.05 0.54
C GLU A 88 -10.57 2.22 -0.12
N ALA A 89 -11.35 3.22 0.27
CA ALA A 89 -12.63 3.51 -0.37
C ALA A 89 -12.47 3.88 -1.86
N ILE A 90 -11.44 4.65 -2.20
CA ILE A 90 -11.13 4.97 -3.60
C ILE A 90 -10.76 3.71 -4.39
N LEU A 91 -9.97 2.81 -3.80
CA LEU A 91 -9.59 1.54 -4.41
C LEU A 91 -10.79 0.62 -4.61
N ALA A 92 -11.66 0.47 -3.61
CA ALA A 92 -12.90 -0.30 -3.72
C ALA A 92 -13.84 0.28 -4.80
N GLY A 93 -14.01 1.61 -4.85
CA GLY A 93 -14.77 2.25 -5.91
C GLY A 93 -14.17 2.03 -7.30
N ARG A 94 -12.83 1.98 -7.43
CA ARG A 94 -12.13 1.66 -8.69
C ARG A 94 -12.29 0.20 -9.08
N LEU A 95 -12.23 -0.73 -8.12
CA LEU A 95 -12.47 -2.16 -8.33
C LEU A 95 -13.84 -2.39 -8.98
N ILE A 96 -14.86 -1.72 -8.43
CA ILE A 96 -16.24 -1.79 -8.96
C ILE A 96 -16.30 -1.17 -10.36
N ASP A 97 -15.82 0.06 -10.54
CA ASP A 97 -15.81 0.77 -11.83
C ASP A 97 -15.16 -0.07 -12.94
N ARG A 98 -13.93 -0.54 -12.71
CA ARG A 98 -13.17 -1.38 -13.66
C ARG A 98 -13.91 -2.65 -14.05
N SER A 99 -14.70 -3.22 -13.13
CA SER A 99 -15.48 -4.42 -13.39
C SER A 99 -16.73 -4.14 -14.23
N ILE A 100 -17.47 -3.07 -13.94
CA ILE A 100 -18.79 -2.82 -14.55
C ILE A 100 -18.73 -2.00 -15.84
N ARG A 101 -17.72 -1.13 -15.98
CA ARG A 101 -17.61 -0.17 -17.10
C ARG A 101 -17.61 -0.83 -18.49
N PRO A 102 -16.89 -1.94 -18.74
CA PRO A 102 -16.83 -2.55 -20.07
C PRO A 102 -18.17 -3.11 -20.59
N PHE A 103 -19.16 -3.21 -19.72
CA PHE A 103 -20.47 -3.79 -20.04
C PHE A 103 -21.53 -2.72 -20.34
N PHE A 104 -21.21 -1.43 -20.23
CA PHE A 104 -22.08 -0.38 -20.73
C PHE A 104 -21.90 -0.23 -22.23
N PRO A 105 -22.98 -0.18 -23.03
CA PRO A 105 -22.90 0.13 -24.45
C PRO A 105 -22.17 1.45 -24.70
N GLU A 106 -21.33 1.51 -25.73
CA GLU A 106 -20.52 2.69 -26.07
C GLU A 106 -21.38 3.91 -26.45
N GLU A 107 -22.61 3.67 -26.86
CA GLU A 107 -23.60 4.68 -27.25
C GLU A 107 -24.13 5.48 -26.05
N ILE A 108 -24.01 4.95 -24.82
CA ILE A 108 -24.49 5.66 -23.63
C ILE A 108 -23.58 6.84 -23.32
N LYS A 109 -24.15 8.04 -23.32
CA LYS A 109 -23.50 9.29 -22.90
C LYS A 109 -24.20 9.98 -21.72
N ASN A 110 -25.20 9.32 -21.14
CA ASN A 110 -25.90 9.76 -19.93
C ASN A 110 -25.00 9.68 -18.70
N ASP A 111 -25.14 10.62 -17.78
CA ASP A 111 -24.53 10.53 -16.45
C ASP A 111 -25.11 9.34 -15.68
N VAL A 112 -24.26 8.38 -15.35
CA VAL A 112 -24.59 7.22 -14.53
C VAL A 112 -23.80 7.31 -13.24
N GLN A 113 -24.50 7.23 -12.10
CA GLN A 113 -23.87 7.18 -10.79
C GLN A 113 -24.24 5.89 -10.08
N VAL A 114 -23.23 5.18 -9.60
CA VAL A 114 -23.35 4.01 -8.74
C VAL A 114 -22.79 4.37 -7.37
N ILE A 115 -23.56 4.16 -6.31
CA ILE A 115 -23.12 4.38 -4.93
C ILE A 115 -23.28 3.07 -4.16
N ALA A 116 -22.18 2.57 -3.60
CA ALA A 116 -22.16 1.45 -2.67
C ALA A 116 -21.85 1.97 -1.26
N SER A 117 -22.86 2.02 -0.40
CA SER A 117 -22.74 2.49 0.98
C SER A 117 -22.68 1.33 1.95
N VAL A 118 -21.66 1.30 2.81
CA VAL A 118 -21.54 0.29 3.86
C VAL A 118 -22.44 0.69 5.03
N LEU A 119 -23.48 -0.09 5.31
CA LEU A 119 -24.45 0.18 6.37
C LEU A 119 -24.11 -0.55 7.68
N SER A 120 -23.48 -1.71 7.57
CA SER A 120 -23.03 -2.54 8.69
C SER A 120 -21.75 -3.26 8.29
N PHE A 121 -20.79 -3.38 9.19
CA PHE A 121 -19.54 -4.09 9.00
C PHE A 121 -19.27 -4.98 10.22
N ASP A 122 -19.03 -6.27 9.97
CA ASP A 122 -18.88 -7.27 11.05
C ASP A 122 -17.44 -7.50 11.51
N GLY A 123 -16.46 -6.81 10.90
CA GLY A 123 -15.04 -6.99 11.21
C GLY A 123 -14.41 -8.25 10.62
N GLU A 124 -15.17 -9.06 9.88
CA GLU A 124 -14.72 -10.33 9.34
C GLU A 124 -14.77 -10.36 7.81
N ASN A 125 -15.90 -9.90 7.24
CA ASN A 125 -16.17 -9.96 5.81
C ASN A 125 -15.91 -8.61 5.15
N ASP A 126 -14.92 -8.58 4.27
CA ASP A 126 -14.52 -7.39 3.52
C ASP A 126 -15.67 -6.87 2.64
N PRO A 127 -16.04 -5.57 2.77
CA PRO A 127 -17.16 -4.99 2.04
C PRO A 127 -16.91 -4.83 0.54
N ASP A 128 -15.67 -4.89 0.04
CA ASP A 128 -15.35 -4.50 -1.33
C ASP A 128 -15.97 -5.42 -2.41
N VAL A 129 -15.74 -6.73 -2.31
CA VAL A 129 -16.29 -7.75 -3.23
C VAL A 129 -17.81 -7.86 -3.11
N ILE A 130 -18.34 -7.69 -1.90
CA ILE A 130 -19.79 -7.65 -1.65
C ILE A 130 -20.39 -6.44 -2.38
N SER A 131 -19.71 -5.29 -2.33
CA SER A 131 -20.15 -4.06 -2.98
C SER A 131 -20.11 -4.14 -4.50
N LEU A 132 -19.13 -4.85 -5.08
CA LEU A 132 -19.14 -5.18 -6.52
C LEU A 132 -20.39 -5.98 -6.89
N THR A 133 -20.73 -7.00 -6.12
CA THR A 133 -21.94 -7.81 -6.35
C THR A 133 -23.21 -6.97 -6.20
N ALA A 134 -23.29 -6.12 -5.18
CA ALA A 134 -24.41 -5.22 -4.94
C ALA A 134 -24.60 -4.20 -6.08
N ALA A 135 -23.50 -3.61 -6.57
CA ALA A 135 -23.51 -2.71 -7.71
C ALA A 135 -24.01 -3.41 -8.99
N ALA A 136 -23.50 -4.61 -9.28
CA ALA A 136 -23.93 -5.41 -10.43
C ALA A 136 -25.43 -5.73 -10.36
N ILE A 137 -25.97 -6.10 -9.19
CA ILE A 137 -27.40 -6.33 -8.99
C ILE A 137 -28.20 -5.06 -9.23
N ALA A 138 -27.81 -3.94 -8.60
CA ALA A 138 -28.52 -2.67 -8.72
C ALA A 138 -28.61 -2.19 -10.17
N ILE A 139 -27.53 -2.31 -10.95
CA ILE A 139 -27.52 -2.00 -12.38
C ILE A 139 -28.41 -2.98 -13.16
N SER A 140 -28.30 -4.27 -12.85
CA SER A 140 -29.05 -5.32 -13.55
C SER A 140 -30.56 -5.16 -13.43
N ILE A 141 -31.08 -4.76 -12.27
CA ILE A 141 -32.51 -4.56 -12.06
C ILE A 141 -33.02 -3.18 -12.48
N SER A 142 -32.12 -2.25 -12.83
CA SER A 142 -32.45 -0.91 -13.29
C SER A 142 -32.88 -0.90 -14.76
N PRO A 143 -33.49 0.19 -15.27
CA PRO A 143 -33.77 0.36 -16.69
C PRO A 143 -32.52 0.69 -17.52
N ILE A 144 -31.34 0.82 -16.90
CA ILE A 144 -30.11 1.24 -17.60
C ILE A 144 -29.60 0.08 -18.48
N PRO A 145 -29.32 0.32 -19.76
CA PRO A 145 -28.76 -0.69 -20.65
C PRO A 145 -27.36 -1.12 -20.18
N TRP A 146 -27.18 -2.42 -19.98
CA TRP A 146 -25.94 -3.01 -19.47
C TRP A 146 -25.88 -4.49 -19.84
N HIS A 147 -24.73 -4.95 -20.34
CA HIS A 147 -24.53 -6.30 -20.90
C HIS A 147 -24.11 -7.37 -19.88
N GLY A 148 -24.24 -7.09 -18.58
CA GLY A 148 -23.98 -8.06 -17.53
C GLY A 148 -25.04 -9.19 -17.45
N PRO A 149 -25.11 -9.95 -16.35
CA PRO A 149 -24.46 -9.68 -15.07
C PRO A 149 -22.99 -10.14 -14.99
N ILE A 150 -22.30 -9.59 -13.99
CA ILE A 150 -20.98 -10.07 -13.52
C ILE A 150 -21.08 -10.32 -12.01
N ALA A 151 -20.19 -11.15 -11.48
CA ALA A 151 -20.04 -11.36 -10.05
C ALA A 151 -18.57 -11.38 -9.65
N GLY A 152 -18.31 -10.93 -8.42
CA GLY A 152 -16.98 -10.92 -7.82
C GLY A 152 -16.84 -11.95 -6.71
N VAL A 153 -15.66 -12.55 -6.59
CA VAL A 153 -15.24 -13.32 -5.42
C VAL A 153 -13.79 -12.99 -5.05
N ARG A 154 -13.44 -13.20 -3.79
CA ARG A 154 -12.05 -13.18 -3.33
C ARG A 154 -11.55 -14.59 -3.09
N VAL A 155 -10.31 -14.87 -3.44
CA VAL A 155 -9.65 -16.17 -3.32
C VAL A 155 -8.36 -15.99 -2.55
N GLY A 156 -8.19 -16.82 -1.53
CA GLY A 156 -6.93 -17.01 -0.81
C GLY A 156 -6.46 -18.45 -0.89
N ARG A 157 -5.24 -18.69 -0.43
CA ARG A 157 -4.67 -20.02 -0.30
C ARG A 157 -3.92 -20.14 1.03
N VAL A 158 -4.45 -20.93 1.95
CA VAL A 158 -3.90 -21.11 3.31
C VAL A 158 -3.45 -22.55 3.46
N ASN A 159 -2.19 -22.78 3.83
CA ASN A 159 -1.60 -24.12 3.95
C ASN A 159 -1.80 -24.99 2.68
N GLY A 160 -1.73 -24.39 1.50
CA GLY A 160 -1.93 -25.06 0.23
C GLY A 160 -3.39 -25.25 -0.21
N GLU A 161 -4.38 -24.96 0.66
CA GLU A 161 -5.81 -25.12 0.39
C GLU A 161 -6.48 -23.82 -0.05
N TRP A 162 -7.39 -23.91 -1.02
CA TRP A 162 -8.14 -22.77 -1.55
C TRP A 162 -9.23 -22.32 -0.58
N VAL A 163 -9.28 -21.03 -0.28
CA VAL A 163 -10.30 -20.40 0.59
C VAL A 163 -11.04 -19.34 -0.21
N LEU A 164 -12.36 -19.43 -0.25
CA LEU A 164 -13.22 -18.48 -0.93
C LEU A 164 -13.73 -17.42 0.07
N ASN A 165 -13.70 -16.15 -0.33
CA ASN A 165 -14.02 -14.99 0.48
C ASN A 165 -13.38 -15.07 1.89
N PRO A 166 -12.05 -15.21 1.97
CA PRO A 166 -11.35 -15.37 3.24
C PRO A 166 -11.55 -14.16 4.16
N SER A 167 -11.69 -14.41 5.46
CA SER A 167 -11.67 -13.36 6.48
C SER A 167 -10.31 -12.65 6.52
N TYR A 168 -10.24 -11.48 7.18
CA TYR A 168 -8.96 -10.78 7.41
C TYR A 168 -7.89 -11.69 8.07
N GLU A 169 -8.28 -12.53 9.03
CA GLU A 169 -7.37 -13.47 9.69
C GLU A 169 -6.89 -14.58 8.74
N ALA A 170 -7.77 -15.11 7.89
CA ALA A 170 -7.37 -16.11 6.90
C ALA A 170 -6.45 -15.50 5.83
N ARG A 171 -6.70 -14.24 5.42
CA ARG A 171 -5.87 -13.52 4.46
C ARG A 171 -4.45 -13.28 4.96
N SER A 172 -4.26 -12.96 6.24
CA SER A 172 -2.91 -12.75 6.80
C SER A 172 -2.05 -14.01 6.80
N LYS A 173 -2.68 -15.19 6.74
CA LYS A 173 -2.02 -16.51 6.63
C LYS A 173 -1.99 -17.04 5.18
N SER A 174 -2.48 -16.26 4.24
CA SER A 174 -2.64 -16.66 2.84
C SER A 174 -1.38 -16.35 2.01
N GLU A 175 -1.04 -17.22 1.07
CA GLU A 175 0.05 -16.99 0.10
C GLU A 175 -0.31 -15.91 -0.94
N LEU A 176 -1.61 -15.71 -1.16
CA LEU A 176 -2.15 -14.77 -2.14
C LEU A 176 -3.49 -14.18 -1.70
N ASP A 177 -3.79 -13.00 -2.20
CA ASP A 177 -5.09 -12.35 -2.05
C ASP A 177 -5.54 -11.90 -3.42
N LEU A 178 -6.46 -12.65 -4.02
CA LEU A 178 -6.92 -12.47 -5.40
C LEU A 178 -8.40 -12.12 -5.42
N ILE A 179 -8.76 -11.01 -6.03
CA ILE A 179 -10.13 -10.69 -6.42
C ILE A 179 -10.32 -11.04 -7.89
N VAL A 180 -11.37 -11.82 -8.17
CA VAL A 180 -11.79 -12.19 -9.52
C VAL A 180 -13.21 -11.68 -9.75
N SER A 181 -13.39 -10.85 -10.77
CA SER A 181 -14.70 -10.54 -11.34
C SER A 181 -14.87 -11.31 -12.64
N ALA A 182 -16.01 -11.98 -12.82
CA ALA A 182 -16.29 -12.79 -14.00
C ALA A 182 -17.77 -12.76 -14.39
N ASN A 183 -18.02 -13.00 -15.67
CA ASN A 183 -19.34 -13.39 -16.16
C ASN A 183 -19.41 -14.92 -16.29
N LYS A 184 -20.44 -15.42 -16.97
CA LYS A 184 -20.70 -16.86 -17.11
C LYS A 184 -19.49 -17.65 -17.62
N ASP A 185 -18.78 -17.12 -18.63
CA ASP A 185 -17.78 -17.90 -19.36
C ASP A 185 -16.38 -17.27 -19.32
N ARG A 186 -16.25 -16.02 -18.85
CA ARG A 186 -15.04 -15.21 -19.00
C ARG A 186 -14.69 -14.42 -17.76
N VAL A 187 -13.38 -14.24 -17.55
CA VAL A 187 -12.82 -13.39 -16.49
C VAL A 187 -12.77 -11.95 -16.98
N VAL A 188 -13.34 -11.04 -16.21
CA VAL A 188 -13.50 -9.62 -16.58
C VAL A 188 -12.39 -8.76 -15.98
N MET A 189 -12.15 -8.91 -14.68
CA MET A 189 -11.20 -8.06 -13.97
C MET A 189 -10.49 -8.90 -12.91
N LEU A 190 -9.18 -8.68 -12.78
CA LEU A 190 -8.37 -9.29 -11.74
C LEU A 190 -7.66 -8.21 -10.94
N GLU A 191 -7.54 -8.46 -9.64
CA GLU A 191 -6.64 -7.72 -8.78
C GLU A 191 -6.07 -8.68 -7.73
N ALA A 192 -4.75 -8.82 -7.68
CA ALA A 192 -4.10 -9.75 -6.77
C ALA A 192 -2.85 -9.17 -6.11
N GLY A 193 -2.63 -9.57 -4.86
CA GLY A 193 -1.34 -9.53 -4.18
C GLY A 193 -0.85 -10.95 -3.88
N GLY A 194 0.46 -11.16 -3.79
CA GLY A 194 1.03 -12.47 -3.53
C GLY A 194 2.43 -12.42 -2.94
N ASN A 195 2.82 -13.48 -2.23
CA ASN A 195 4.17 -13.66 -1.70
C ASN A 195 5.00 -14.56 -2.63
N GLU A 196 5.45 -14.02 -3.77
CA GLU A 196 6.18 -14.75 -4.83
C GLU A 196 5.40 -15.98 -5.35
N VAL A 197 4.13 -15.78 -5.69
CA VAL A 197 3.24 -16.86 -6.13
C VAL A 197 3.63 -17.34 -7.54
N PRO A 198 3.89 -18.63 -7.76
CA PRO A 198 4.17 -19.15 -9.10
C PRO A 198 3.02 -18.88 -10.09
N GLU A 199 3.35 -18.64 -11.37
CA GLU A 199 2.36 -18.33 -12.41
C GLU A 199 1.25 -19.39 -12.52
N GLU A 200 1.61 -20.66 -12.34
CA GLU A 200 0.68 -21.79 -12.38
C GLU A 200 -0.33 -21.74 -11.23
N ILE A 201 0.11 -21.44 -10.02
CA ILE A 201 -0.76 -21.29 -8.84
C ILE A 201 -1.66 -20.07 -9.01
N MET A 202 -1.14 -18.95 -9.52
CA MET A 202 -1.95 -17.77 -9.79
C MET A 202 -3.05 -18.08 -10.83
N PHE A 203 -2.72 -18.83 -11.88
CA PHE A 203 -3.69 -19.26 -12.88
C PHE A 203 -4.76 -20.20 -12.30
N GLU A 204 -4.37 -21.16 -11.47
CA GLU A 204 -5.31 -22.04 -10.75
C GLU A 204 -6.24 -21.26 -9.82
N ALA A 205 -5.72 -20.24 -9.13
CA ALA A 205 -6.51 -19.35 -8.27
C ALA A 205 -7.57 -18.58 -9.07
N ILE A 206 -7.21 -18.06 -10.26
CA ILE A 206 -8.13 -17.36 -11.16
C ILE A 206 -9.27 -18.30 -11.60
N LYS A 207 -8.93 -19.52 -12.02
CA LYS A 207 -9.91 -20.54 -12.41
C LYS A 207 -10.82 -20.94 -11.25
N PHE A 208 -10.25 -21.10 -10.06
CA PHE A 208 -11.01 -21.39 -8.85
C PHE A 208 -12.01 -20.26 -8.55
N GLY A 209 -11.59 -19.00 -8.65
CA GLY A 209 -12.46 -17.84 -8.49
C GLY A 209 -13.60 -17.82 -9.51
N GLN A 210 -13.28 -17.89 -10.80
CA GLN A 210 -14.28 -17.90 -11.89
C GLN A 210 -15.31 -19.03 -11.74
N LYS A 211 -14.89 -20.21 -11.29
CA LYS A 211 -15.82 -21.32 -11.04
C LYS A 211 -16.87 -20.95 -9.99
N HIS A 212 -16.48 -20.24 -8.93
CA HIS A 212 -17.38 -19.93 -7.80
C HIS A 212 -18.21 -18.67 -8.02
N THR A 213 -17.84 -17.77 -8.94
CA THR A 213 -18.72 -16.66 -9.33
C THR A 213 -20.04 -17.14 -9.93
N GLN A 214 -20.08 -18.34 -10.53
CA GLN A 214 -21.29 -18.92 -11.14
C GLN A 214 -22.47 -19.04 -10.18
N THR A 215 -22.21 -19.38 -8.91
CA THR A 215 -23.25 -19.47 -7.88
C THR A 215 -23.90 -18.11 -7.62
N VAL A 216 -23.12 -17.03 -7.63
CA VAL A 216 -23.63 -15.67 -7.47
C VAL A 216 -24.36 -15.22 -8.73
N LEU A 217 -23.82 -15.51 -9.92
CA LEU A 217 -24.47 -15.17 -11.19
C LEU A 217 -25.87 -15.77 -11.32
N GLN A 218 -26.05 -17.03 -10.94
CA GLN A 218 -27.37 -17.69 -10.93
C GLN A 218 -28.37 -16.98 -9.99
N LEU A 219 -27.90 -16.50 -8.83
CA LEU A 219 -28.72 -15.68 -7.94
C LEU A 219 -29.12 -14.36 -8.60
N ILE A 220 -28.18 -13.67 -9.25
CA ILE A 220 -28.44 -12.41 -9.95
C ILE A 220 -29.45 -12.62 -11.09
N GLU A 221 -29.30 -13.66 -11.90
CA GLU A 221 -30.24 -14.00 -12.97
C GLU A 221 -31.67 -14.25 -12.45
N LYS A 222 -31.79 -14.93 -11.30
CA LYS A 222 -33.08 -15.12 -10.61
C LYS A 222 -33.69 -13.79 -10.18
N ILE A 223 -32.88 -12.90 -9.60
CA ILE A 223 -33.33 -11.56 -9.18
C ILE A 223 -33.80 -10.75 -10.40
N ILE A 224 -33.03 -10.71 -11.48
CA ILE A 224 -33.39 -10.00 -12.72
C ILE A 224 -34.74 -10.50 -13.25
N THR A 225 -34.96 -11.81 -13.25
CA THR A 225 -36.19 -12.41 -13.76
C THR A 225 -37.42 -12.00 -12.94
N GLU A 226 -37.27 -11.86 -11.62
CA GLU A 226 -38.40 -11.57 -10.72
C GLU A 226 -38.69 -10.06 -10.57
N VAL A 227 -37.66 -9.23 -10.52
CA VAL A 227 -37.80 -7.79 -10.19
C VAL A 227 -37.11 -6.84 -11.17
N GLY A 228 -36.49 -7.35 -12.23
CA GLY A 228 -35.78 -6.54 -13.21
C GLY A 228 -36.71 -5.65 -14.04
N GLN A 229 -36.28 -4.40 -14.26
CA GLN A 229 -36.99 -3.47 -15.13
C GLN A 229 -36.58 -3.64 -16.60
N ALA A 230 -37.51 -3.27 -17.49
CA ALA A 230 -37.21 -3.23 -18.92
C ALA A 230 -36.09 -2.24 -19.21
N LYS A 231 -35.09 -2.66 -20.00
CA LYS A 231 -33.98 -1.82 -20.41
C LYS A 231 -34.45 -0.73 -21.38
N ILE A 232 -33.97 0.48 -21.20
CA ILE A 232 -34.11 1.56 -22.18
C ILE A 232 -33.30 1.18 -23.42
N ASP A 233 -33.72 1.63 -24.60
CA ASP A 233 -32.93 1.48 -25.81
C ASP A 233 -31.74 2.45 -25.75
N PRO A 234 -30.48 1.98 -25.72
CA PRO A 234 -29.30 2.85 -25.72
C PRO A 234 -29.18 3.64 -27.03
N MET A 235 -29.86 3.21 -28.10
CA MET A 235 -29.79 3.84 -29.41
C MET A 235 -31.10 4.57 -29.76
N PRO A 236 -31.08 5.89 -30.00
CA PRO A 236 -32.14 6.49 -30.80
C PRO A 236 -32.09 5.88 -32.20
N LYS A 237 -33.23 5.35 -32.69
CA LYS A 237 -33.31 4.83 -34.06
C LYS A 237 -32.96 5.94 -35.05
N LEU A 238 -31.86 5.75 -35.77
CA LEU A 238 -31.48 6.63 -36.88
C LEU A 238 -32.61 6.65 -37.90
N THR A 239 -33.00 7.84 -38.33
CA THR A 239 -33.86 8.04 -39.49
C THR A 239 -33.18 7.54 -40.77
N GLY A 240 -33.96 7.27 -41.82
CA GLY A 240 -33.40 6.84 -43.11
C GLY A 240 -32.41 7.85 -43.70
N GLU A 241 -32.62 9.14 -43.45
CA GLU A 241 -31.72 10.23 -43.84
C GLU A 241 -30.41 10.21 -43.05
N GLU A 242 -30.47 10.03 -41.73
CA GLU A 242 -29.26 9.95 -40.88
C GLU A 242 -28.40 8.74 -41.22
N LYS A 243 -29.02 7.59 -41.52
CA LYS A 243 -28.30 6.39 -41.94
C LYS A 243 -27.60 6.60 -43.29
N THR A 244 -28.30 7.21 -44.26
CA THR A 244 -27.73 7.55 -45.57
C THR A 244 -26.56 8.53 -45.43
N SER A 245 -26.69 9.53 -44.55
CA SER A 245 -25.64 10.50 -44.23
C SER A 245 -24.41 9.82 -43.60
N LEU A 246 -24.61 8.93 -42.62
CA LEU A 246 -23.54 8.14 -42.00
C LEU A 246 -22.81 7.24 -43.01
N ASP A 247 -23.55 6.51 -43.86
CA ASP A 247 -22.95 5.64 -44.88
C ASP A 247 -22.13 6.46 -45.89
N LYS A 248 -22.62 7.65 -46.27
CA LYS A 248 -21.92 8.60 -47.13
C LYS A 248 -20.63 9.09 -46.48
N ILE A 249 -20.69 9.52 -45.22
CA ILE A 249 -19.52 9.96 -44.44
C ILE A 249 -18.49 8.82 -44.33
N ASN A 250 -18.91 7.65 -43.88
CA ASN A 250 -18.04 6.49 -43.67
C ASN A 250 -17.35 6.09 -44.97
N SER A 251 -18.05 6.15 -46.10
CA SER A 251 -17.47 5.88 -47.41
C SER A 251 -16.38 6.89 -47.79
N LYS A 252 -16.59 8.19 -47.52
CA LYS A 252 -15.60 9.24 -47.78
C LYS A 252 -14.36 9.07 -46.89
N VAL A 253 -14.55 8.81 -45.61
CA VAL A 253 -13.45 8.57 -44.65
C VAL A 253 -12.66 7.32 -45.06
N LYS A 254 -13.34 6.22 -45.40
CA LYS A 254 -12.70 4.98 -45.87
C LYS A 254 -11.88 5.17 -47.14
N ASN A 255 -12.34 5.99 -48.07
CA ASN A 255 -11.61 6.31 -49.29
C ASN A 255 -10.37 7.18 -49.01
N TYR A 256 -10.41 8.01 -47.98
CA TYR A 256 -9.29 8.84 -47.55
C TYR A 256 -8.24 8.06 -46.75
N ILE A 257 -8.69 7.23 -45.79
CA ILE A 257 -7.86 6.38 -44.92
C ILE A 257 -7.43 5.12 -45.69
N THR A 258 -6.59 5.32 -46.70
CA THR A 258 -5.97 4.24 -47.47
C THR A 258 -4.83 3.57 -46.69
N THR A 259 -4.42 2.38 -47.11
CA THR A 259 -3.25 1.68 -46.54
C THR A 259 -1.99 2.53 -46.55
N ASP A 260 -1.77 3.34 -47.59
CA ASP A 260 -0.59 4.21 -47.67
C ASP A 260 -0.70 5.42 -46.74
N LYS A 261 -1.91 5.98 -46.57
CA LYS A 261 -2.14 7.03 -45.56
C LYS A 261 -1.87 6.51 -44.15
N LEU A 262 -2.31 5.29 -43.85
CA LEU A 262 -2.08 4.64 -42.55
C LEU A 262 -0.60 4.34 -42.31
N LYS A 263 0.12 3.85 -43.32
CA LYS A 263 1.58 3.71 -43.23
C LYS A 263 2.27 5.03 -42.94
N ALA A 264 1.83 6.12 -43.58
CA ALA A 264 2.36 7.46 -43.31
C ALA A 264 2.06 7.90 -41.86
N ILE A 265 0.86 7.63 -41.35
CA ILE A 265 0.50 7.92 -39.95
C ILE A 265 1.40 7.16 -38.97
N PHE A 266 1.62 5.87 -39.21
CA PHE A 266 2.45 5.01 -38.38
C PHE A 266 3.96 5.12 -38.68
N THR A 267 4.39 6.04 -39.55
CA THR A 267 5.82 6.36 -39.70
C THR A 267 6.19 7.43 -38.68
N TYR A 268 6.62 6.98 -37.49
CA TYR A 268 7.05 7.86 -36.40
C TYR A 268 8.22 7.25 -35.62
N GLN A 269 8.98 8.10 -34.94
CA GLN A 269 10.01 7.71 -33.97
C GLN A 269 9.57 7.99 -32.53
N GLN A 270 8.77 9.04 -32.34
CA GLN A 270 8.30 9.50 -31.02
C GLN A 270 6.78 9.59 -30.96
N LYS A 271 6.20 9.43 -29.77
CA LYS A 271 4.75 9.52 -29.54
C LYS A 271 4.15 10.84 -30.04
N GLU A 272 4.88 11.95 -29.87
CA GLU A 272 4.44 13.27 -30.30
C GLU A 272 4.23 13.34 -31.83
N GLU A 273 5.09 12.68 -32.60
CA GLU A 273 4.99 12.63 -34.07
C GLU A 273 3.74 11.86 -34.50
N LEU A 274 3.41 10.74 -33.84
CA LEU A 274 2.16 10.02 -34.10
C LEU A 274 0.94 10.92 -33.88
N GLY A 275 0.91 11.68 -32.77
CA GLY A 275 -0.18 12.63 -32.49
C GLY A 275 -0.30 13.73 -33.54
N LYS A 276 0.84 14.25 -34.02
CA LYS A 276 0.88 15.23 -35.12
C LYS A 276 0.39 14.62 -36.43
N ASN A 277 0.79 13.40 -36.76
CA ASN A 277 0.38 12.71 -37.98
C ASN A 277 -1.14 12.47 -38.00
N ILE A 278 -1.73 12.05 -36.88
CA ILE A 278 -3.18 11.88 -36.74
C ILE A 278 -3.90 13.22 -36.89
N THR A 279 -3.39 14.27 -36.24
CA THR A 279 -3.97 15.63 -36.34
C THR A 279 -3.92 16.15 -37.77
N ALA A 280 -2.78 16.01 -38.45
CA ALA A 280 -2.63 16.40 -39.84
C ALA A 280 -3.59 15.62 -40.76
N ALA A 281 -3.79 14.33 -40.52
CA ALA A 281 -4.75 13.53 -41.28
C ALA A 281 -6.20 14.02 -41.08
N LYS A 282 -6.56 14.40 -39.84
CA LYS A 282 -7.87 15.00 -39.54
C LYS A 282 -8.06 16.36 -40.22
N GLU A 283 -7.05 17.22 -40.20
CA GLU A 283 -7.09 18.54 -40.84
C GLU A 283 -7.18 18.45 -42.37
N GLU A 284 -6.43 17.53 -42.99
CA GLU A 284 -6.49 17.28 -44.43
C GLU A 284 -7.86 16.74 -44.84
N LEU A 285 -8.43 15.80 -44.07
CA LEU A 285 -9.78 15.32 -44.31
C LEU A 285 -10.83 16.44 -44.17
N ASP A 286 -10.73 17.28 -43.13
CA ASP A 286 -11.62 18.43 -42.96
C ASP A 286 -11.55 19.37 -44.18
N ALA A 287 -10.34 19.66 -44.66
CA ALA A 287 -10.13 20.51 -45.84
C ALA A 287 -10.73 19.88 -47.11
N LEU A 288 -10.54 18.58 -47.33
CA LEU A 288 -11.12 17.84 -48.47
C LEU A 288 -12.65 17.85 -48.43
N LEU A 289 -13.24 17.55 -47.27
CA LEU A 289 -14.69 17.53 -47.10
C LEU A 289 -15.31 18.92 -47.14
N LYS A 290 -14.57 19.97 -46.75
CA LYS A 290 -15.02 21.36 -46.87
C LYS A 290 -15.07 21.84 -48.33
N ALA A 291 -14.23 21.29 -49.19
CA ALA A 291 -14.27 21.54 -50.63
C ALA A 291 -15.39 20.75 -51.34
N ASP A 292 -15.97 19.76 -50.67
CA ASP A 292 -17.09 18.95 -51.16
C ASP A 292 -18.43 19.62 -50.80
N ASN A 293 -19.07 20.25 -51.79
CA ASN A 293 -20.36 20.93 -51.60
C ASN A 293 -21.50 19.98 -51.20
N GLU A 294 -21.30 18.66 -51.27
CA GLU A 294 -22.29 17.68 -50.85
C GLU A 294 -22.23 17.36 -49.35
N ILE A 295 -21.27 17.89 -48.58
CA ILE A 295 -21.07 17.58 -47.17
C ILE A 295 -21.38 18.81 -46.30
N SER A 296 -22.35 18.67 -45.41
CA SER A 296 -22.68 19.73 -44.44
C SER A 296 -21.61 19.87 -43.35
N LYS A 297 -21.68 20.98 -42.60
CA LYS A 297 -20.76 21.25 -41.49
C LYS A 297 -20.80 20.17 -40.40
N ASP A 298 -21.99 19.65 -40.10
CA ASP A 298 -22.18 18.64 -39.05
C ASP A 298 -21.71 17.26 -39.51
N GLU A 299 -21.98 16.90 -40.76
CA GLU A 299 -21.45 15.68 -41.39
C GLU A 299 -19.92 15.69 -41.43
N ARG A 300 -19.32 16.84 -41.74
CA ARG A 300 -17.87 17.01 -41.71
C ARG A 300 -17.30 16.79 -40.30
N LYS A 301 -17.93 17.36 -39.26
CA LYS A 301 -17.49 17.17 -37.87
C LYS A 301 -17.55 15.69 -37.47
N LYS A 302 -18.61 14.98 -37.84
CA LYS A 302 -18.76 13.53 -37.62
C LYS A 302 -17.69 12.73 -38.37
N ALA A 303 -17.44 13.05 -39.64
CA ALA A 303 -16.44 12.40 -40.47
C ALA A 303 -15.02 12.52 -39.87
N VAL A 304 -14.63 13.73 -39.48
CA VAL A 304 -13.34 14.00 -38.85
C VAL A 304 -13.23 13.28 -37.50
N GLY A 305 -14.31 13.23 -36.73
CA GLY A 305 -14.38 12.47 -35.47
C GLY A 305 -14.17 10.97 -35.65
N SER A 306 -14.72 10.38 -36.73
CA SER A 306 -14.61 8.95 -37.01
C SER A 306 -13.22 8.48 -37.46
N VAL A 307 -12.28 9.40 -37.76
CA VAL A 307 -10.93 9.03 -38.21
C VAL A 307 -10.23 8.10 -37.23
N ASP A 308 -10.39 8.34 -35.92
CA ASP A 308 -9.78 7.51 -34.89
C ASP A 308 -10.29 6.06 -34.95
N ASP A 309 -11.60 5.86 -35.10
CA ASP A 309 -12.22 4.53 -35.23
C ASP A 309 -11.67 3.74 -36.44
N PHE A 310 -11.43 4.43 -37.56
CA PHE A 310 -10.85 3.83 -38.76
C PHE A 310 -9.36 3.47 -38.56
N ILE A 311 -8.60 4.31 -37.87
CA ILE A 311 -7.20 4.03 -37.53
C ILE A 311 -7.13 2.82 -36.59
N ASP A 312 -7.94 2.78 -35.55
CA ASP A 312 -8.00 1.69 -34.58
C ASP A 312 -8.40 0.36 -35.24
N SER A 313 -9.41 0.41 -36.11
CA SER A 313 -9.84 -0.75 -36.91
C SER A 313 -8.71 -1.28 -37.80
N HIS A 314 -7.94 -0.39 -38.42
CA HIS A 314 -6.82 -0.80 -39.26
C HIS A 314 -5.64 -1.35 -38.46
N LEU A 315 -5.31 -0.71 -37.34
CA LEU A 315 -4.29 -1.19 -36.40
C LEU A 315 -4.59 -2.62 -35.96
N ARG A 316 -5.85 -2.88 -35.58
CA ARG A 316 -6.33 -4.19 -35.18
C ARG A 316 -6.09 -5.24 -36.26
N LEU A 317 -6.44 -4.93 -37.51
CA LEU A 317 -6.17 -5.80 -38.66
C LEU A 317 -4.67 -6.02 -38.89
N LEU A 318 -3.86 -4.98 -38.76
CA LEU A 318 -2.41 -5.06 -38.95
C LEU A 318 -1.77 -6.02 -37.94
N ILE A 319 -2.12 -5.89 -36.65
CA ILE A 319 -1.61 -6.74 -35.58
C ILE A 319 -2.10 -8.18 -35.73
N LEU A 320 -3.39 -8.39 -36.00
CA LEU A 320 -3.99 -9.73 -36.08
C LEU A 320 -3.53 -10.51 -37.32
N GLU A 321 -3.56 -9.89 -38.50
CA GLU A 321 -3.32 -10.58 -39.77
C GLU A 321 -1.84 -10.59 -40.18
N LYS A 322 -1.13 -9.47 -39.98
CA LYS A 322 0.28 -9.35 -40.40
C LYS A 322 1.27 -9.56 -39.27
N GLY A 323 0.84 -9.43 -38.02
CA GLY A 323 1.75 -9.53 -36.88
C GLY A 323 2.71 -8.35 -36.76
N GLU A 324 2.31 -7.17 -37.27
CA GLU A 324 3.11 -5.95 -37.28
C GLU A 324 2.55 -4.96 -36.24
N ARG A 325 3.43 -4.41 -35.39
CA ARG A 325 3.09 -3.33 -34.45
C ARG A 325 3.31 -1.96 -35.09
N PRO A 326 2.61 -0.90 -34.64
CA PRO A 326 2.73 0.43 -35.22
C PRO A 326 4.14 1.04 -35.06
N ASP A 327 4.91 0.62 -34.05
CA ASP A 327 6.30 1.02 -33.85
C ASP A 327 7.35 0.03 -34.44
N GLY A 328 6.89 -1.00 -35.15
CA GLY A 328 7.73 -2.00 -35.80
C GLY A 328 8.31 -3.09 -34.88
N ARG A 329 8.03 -3.07 -33.57
CA ARG A 329 8.47 -4.13 -32.65
C ARG A 329 7.77 -5.45 -32.93
N LYS A 330 8.38 -6.54 -32.46
CA LYS A 330 7.68 -7.84 -32.34
C LYS A 330 6.65 -7.79 -31.21
N MET A 331 5.74 -8.76 -31.25
CA MET A 331 4.67 -8.91 -30.24
C MET A 331 5.23 -9.17 -28.84
N ASP A 332 6.38 -9.84 -28.73
CA ASP A 332 7.02 -10.21 -27.47
C ASP A 332 8.17 -9.28 -27.05
N GLU A 333 8.46 -8.23 -27.83
CA GLU A 333 9.61 -7.36 -27.65
C GLU A 333 9.34 -6.17 -26.71
N ILE A 334 10.27 -5.97 -25.76
CA ILE A 334 10.27 -4.83 -24.83
C ILE A 334 10.98 -3.64 -25.49
N ARG A 335 10.52 -2.42 -25.21
CA ARG A 335 11.25 -1.19 -25.61
C ARG A 335 12.61 -1.12 -24.92
N GLN A 336 13.50 -0.30 -25.46
CA GLN A 336 14.81 -0.05 -24.87
C GLN A 336 14.71 0.29 -23.38
N LEU A 337 15.48 -0.43 -22.56
CA LEU A 337 15.52 -0.29 -21.11
C LEU A 337 16.76 0.48 -20.67
N SER A 338 16.61 1.36 -19.68
CA SER A 338 17.71 1.88 -18.88
C SER A 338 17.31 1.99 -17.41
N ALA A 339 18.30 1.85 -16.54
CA ALA A 339 18.14 1.89 -15.10
C ALA A 339 19.36 2.57 -14.49
N GLU A 340 19.13 3.54 -13.61
CA GLU A 340 20.16 4.30 -12.92
C GLU A 340 19.78 4.46 -11.44
N VAL A 341 20.78 4.52 -10.56
CA VAL A 341 20.63 4.72 -9.12
C VAL A 341 21.49 5.90 -8.65
N GLY A 342 21.16 6.48 -7.50
CA GLY A 342 21.95 7.60 -6.94
C GLY A 342 21.89 8.88 -7.79
N VAL A 343 20.81 9.07 -8.55
CA VAL A 343 20.57 10.21 -9.46
C VAL A 343 20.49 11.53 -8.70
N LEU A 344 19.96 11.52 -7.48
CA LEU A 344 19.81 12.71 -6.65
C LEU A 344 20.84 12.72 -5.51
N PRO A 345 21.61 13.82 -5.34
CA PRO A 345 22.78 13.84 -4.45
C PRO A 345 22.45 13.83 -2.95
N ARG A 346 21.21 14.18 -2.56
CA ARG A 346 20.83 14.38 -1.14
C ARG A 346 19.74 13.44 -0.63
N THR A 347 19.08 12.70 -1.51
CA THR A 347 18.02 11.78 -1.11
C THR A 347 18.60 10.55 -0.43
N HIS A 348 17.80 9.82 0.34
CA HIS A 348 18.29 8.61 1.00
C HIS A 348 18.54 7.50 -0.03
N GLY A 349 17.68 7.39 -1.05
CA GLY A 349 17.95 6.63 -2.26
C GLY A 349 17.11 7.14 -3.42
N SER A 350 17.62 6.96 -4.63
CA SER A 350 16.95 7.38 -5.86
C SER A 350 17.17 6.36 -6.97
N GLY A 351 16.14 6.15 -7.79
CA GLY A 351 16.15 5.21 -8.90
C GLY A 351 15.42 5.81 -10.10
N LEU A 352 16.14 5.99 -11.21
CA LEU A 352 15.56 6.39 -12.49
C LEU A 352 15.43 5.16 -13.37
N PHE A 353 14.20 4.80 -13.69
CA PHE A 353 13.91 3.72 -14.60
C PHE A 353 13.27 4.27 -15.87
N GLN A 354 13.76 3.83 -17.02
CA GLN A 354 13.21 4.21 -18.31
C GLN A 354 13.00 2.99 -19.20
N ARG A 355 11.85 2.96 -19.87
CA ARG A 355 11.46 1.98 -20.86
C ARG A 355 10.84 2.69 -22.05
N GLY A 356 11.60 2.79 -23.13
CA GLY A 356 11.29 3.67 -24.26
C GLY A 356 11.06 5.12 -23.79
N GLU A 357 9.90 5.66 -24.13
CA GLU A 357 9.47 7.01 -23.73
C GLU A 357 8.76 7.06 -22.36
N THR A 358 8.72 5.96 -21.61
CA THR A 358 8.18 5.96 -20.24
C THR A 358 9.32 6.03 -19.25
N GLN A 359 9.38 7.12 -18.47
CA GLN A 359 10.46 7.41 -17.53
C GLN A 359 9.87 7.76 -16.17
N VAL A 360 10.36 7.08 -15.12
CA VAL A 360 9.91 7.29 -13.74
C VAL A 360 11.12 7.44 -12.83
N LEU A 361 11.14 8.54 -12.08
CA LEU A 361 12.10 8.78 -11.02
C LEU A 361 11.46 8.46 -9.68
N SER A 362 11.98 7.47 -8.97
CA SER A 362 11.51 7.10 -7.64
C SER A 362 12.51 7.50 -6.57
N ILE A 363 12.01 8.02 -5.46
CA ILE A 363 12.79 8.55 -4.35
C ILE A 363 12.37 7.87 -3.05
N VAL A 364 13.34 7.34 -2.31
CA VAL A 364 13.13 6.81 -0.96
C VAL A 364 13.49 7.86 0.08
N THR A 365 12.63 7.96 1.09
CA THR A 365 12.87 8.68 2.34
C THR A 365 12.67 7.70 3.50
N LEU A 366 13.60 7.73 4.45
CA LEU A 366 13.61 6.88 5.65
C LEU A 366 13.37 7.77 6.87
N GLY A 367 12.47 7.34 7.76
CA GLY A 367 12.11 8.04 8.99
C GLY A 367 12.14 7.12 10.21
N SER A 368 12.01 7.70 11.41
CA SER A 368 11.89 6.95 12.66
C SER A 368 10.63 6.07 12.68
N PRO A 369 10.56 5.04 13.54
CA PRO A 369 9.35 4.26 13.77
C PRO A 369 8.11 5.13 14.07
N SER A 370 8.26 6.23 14.82
CA SER A 370 7.16 7.16 15.11
C SER A 370 6.55 7.86 13.88
N MET A 371 7.24 7.88 12.74
CA MET A 371 6.76 8.54 11.51
C MET A 371 5.78 7.69 10.70
N GLU A 372 5.42 6.49 11.18
CA GLU A 372 4.38 5.66 10.58
C GLU A 372 3.07 6.44 10.39
N GLN A 373 2.43 6.25 9.24
CA GLN A 373 1.15 6.89 8.97
C GLN A 373 0.07 6.23 9.80
N THR A 374 -0.60 7.01 10.67
CA THR A 374 -1.77 6.51 11.42
C THR A 374 -2.98 6.45 10.51
N LEU A 375 -3.58 5.28 10.39
CA LEU A 375 -4.85 5.05 9.68
C LEU A 375 -5.98 4.92 10.70
N ASP A 376 -7.07 5.64 10.47
CA ASP A 376 -8.28 5.59 11.29
C ASP A 376 -9.51 5.54 10.37
N THR A 377 -9.70 4.38 9.76
CA THR A 377 -10.74 4.08 8.76
C THR A 377 -11.91 3.31 9.40
N MET A 378 -12.90 2.91 8.60
CA MET A 378 -13.98 2.05 9.07
C MET A 378 -13.46 0.65 9.44
N GLU A 379 -12.57 0.10 8.60
CA GLU A 379 -12.06 -1.27 8.73
C GLU A 379 -10.92 -1.41 9.75
N GLU A 380 -10.04 -0.40 9.83
CA GLU A 380 -8.83 -0.49 10.65
C GLU A 380 -8.50 0.78 11.44
N SER A 381 -7.90 0.56 12.60
CA SER A 381 -7.10 1.55 13.32
C SER A 381 -5.68 1.03 13.40
N SER A 382 -4.89 1.28 12.36
CA SER A 382 -3.56 0.69 12.20
C SER A 382 -2.50 1.76 11.95
N LYS A 383 -1.25 1.31 11.82
CA LYS A 383 -0.11 2.14 11.43
C LYS A 383 0.51 1.56 10.17
N LYS A 384 0.78 2.44 9.22
CA LYS A 384 1.35 2.09 7.93
C LYS A 384 2.82 2.52 7.87
N ARG A 385 3.71 1.52 7.91
CA ARG A 385 5.17 1.68 7.88
C ARG A 385 5.74 1.95 6.50
N TYR A 386 5.13 1.35 5.47
CA TYR A 386 5.53 1.55 4.09
C TYR A 386 4.47 2.34 3.35
N MET A 387 4.86 3.44 2.72
CA MET A 387 3.96 4.30 1.95
C MET A 387 4.52 4.46 0.54
N HIS A 388 3.73 4.11 -0.47
CA HIS A 388 4.06 4.39 -1.87
C HIS A 388 3.14 5.47 -2.43
N HIS A 389 3.74 6.59 -2.85
CA HIS A 389 3.02 7.65 -3.52
C HIS A 389 3.41 7.70 -4.99
N TYR A 390 2.41 7.86 -5.86
CA TYR A 390 2.59 7.94 -7.29
C TYR A 390 2.04 9.26 -7.81
N ASN A 391 2.86 9.98 -8.58
CA ASN A 391 2.50 11.29 -9.14
C ASN A 391 2.56 11.24 -10.67
N PHE A 392 1.50 11.75 -11.32
CA PHE A 392 1.38 11.81 -12.77
C PHE A 392 1.15 13.26 -13.25
N PRO A 393 2.20 14.08 -13.28
CA PRO A 393 2.06 15.49 -13.65
C PRO A 393 1.72 15.65 -15.15
N PRO A 394 1.00 16.72 -15.56
CA PRO A 394 0.58 16.90 -16.96
C PRO A 394 1.72 16.93 -17.98
N PHE A 395 2.89 17.45 -17.59
CA PHE A 395 4.06 17.50 -18.47
C PHE A 395 4.54 16.10 -18.88
N SER A 396 4.23 15.06 -18.10
CA SER A 396 4.64 13.68 -18.40
C SER A 396 4.02 13.12 -19.68
N VAL A 397 2.94 13.76 -20.17
CA VAL A 397 2.30 13.44 -21.45
C VAL A 397 2.36 14.60 -22.44
N GLY A 398 3.10 15.67 -22.13
CA GLY A 398 3.22 16.86 -22.98
C GLY A 398 2.02 17.81 -22.91
N GLU A 399 1.18 17.71 -21.87
CA GLU A 399 -0.03 18.50 -21.72
C GLU A 399 0.08 19.54 -20.59
N THR A 400 -0.89 20.46 -20.53
CA THR A 400 -1.03 21.42 -19.42
C THR A 400 -2.23 21.05 -18.56
N GLY A 401 -2.15 21.31 -17.25
CA GLY A 401 -3.24 21.01 -16.34
C GLY A 401 -3.03 21.67 -14.98
N VAL A 402 -4.11 21.85 -14.23
CA VAL A 402 -4.06 22.39 -12.87
C VAL A 402 -3.53 21.32 -11.93
N LEU A 403 -2.44 21.63 -11.21
CA LEU A 403 -1.92 20.73 -10.17
C LEU A 403 -2.88 20.74 -8.97
N ARG A 404 -3.58 19.63 -8.78
CA ARG A 404 -4.42 19.35 -7.61
C ARG A 404 -3.79 18.24 -6.78
N GLY A 405 -4.46 17.84 -5.69
CA GLY A 405 -4.10 16.60 -5.00
C GLY A 405 -4.23 15.36 -5.90
N PRO A 406 -3.67 14.22 -5.50
CA PRO A 406 -3.68 12.99 -6.29
C PRO A 406 -5.12 12.56 -6.60
N GLY A 407 -5.36 12.18 -7.85
CA GLY A 407 -6.63 11.63 -8.30
C GLY A 407 -6.77 10.14 -7.99
N ARG A 408 -7.92 9.58 -8.39
CA ARG A 408 -8.22 8.15 -8.19
C ARG A 408 -7.20 7.25 -8.91
N ARG A 409 -6.71 7.65 -10.09
CA ARG A 409 -5.77 6.85 -10.88
C ARG A 409 -4.40 6.79 -10.22
N GLU A 410 -3.92 7.92 -9.72
CA GLU A 410 -2.65 8.04 -9.02
C GLU A 410 -2.63 7.20 -7.76
N ILE A 411 -3.68 7.28 -6.93
CA ILE A 411 -3.85 6.44 -5.73
C ILE A 411 -3.87 4.96 -6.11
N GLY A 412 -4.63 4.59 -7.17
CA GLY A 412 -4.68 3.21 -7.66
C GLY A 412 -3.34 2.66 -8.15
N HIS A 413 -2.55 3.48 -8.85
CA HIS A 413 -1.22 3.07 -9.32
C HIS A 413 -0.20 2.98 -8.16
N GLY A 414 -0.25 3.90 -7.20
CA GLY A 414 0.58 3.85 -5.99
C GLY A 414 0.28 2.60 -5.18
N ALA A 415 -0.99 2.28 -4.93
CA ALA A 415 -1.41 1.07 -4.23
C ALA A 415 -0.98 -0.22 -4.95
N LEU A 416 -1.02 -0.25 -6.29
CA LEU A 416 -0.52 -1.40 -7.06
C LEU A 416 1.00 -1.58 -6.87
N ALA A 417 1.76 -0.49 -6.91
CA ALA A 417 3.20 -0.55 -6.67
C ALA A 417 3.51 -0.95 -5.22
N GLU A 418 2.73 -0.46 -4.27
CA GLU A 418 2.83 -0.82 -2.87
C GLU A 418 2.62 -2.33 -2.66
N LYS A 419 1.51 -2.84 -3.19
CA LYS A 419 1.12 -4.26 -3.16
C LYS A 419 2.23 -5.16 -3.74
N ALA A 420 2.90 -4.71 -4.80
CA ALA A 420 3.98 -5.45 -5.43
C ALA A 420 5.28 -5.52 -4.58
N LEU A 421 5.55 -4.51 -3.74
CA LEU A 421 6.82 -4.34 -3.03
C LEU A 421 6.77 -4.80 -1.57
N VAL A 422 5.62 -4.67 -0.91
CA VAL A 422 5.44 -5.05 0.50
C VAL A 422 5.96 -6.46 0.84
N PRO A 423 5.69 -7.52 0.03
CA PRO A 423 6.18 -8.87 0.33
C PRO A 423 7.72 -8.97 0.43
N MET A 424 8.41 -8.08 -0.29
CA MET A 424 9.87 -8.04 -0.38
C MET A 424 10.53 -7.13 0.65
N LEU A 425 9.76 -6.35 1.42
CA LEU A 425 10.33 -5.51 2.46
C LEU A 425 10.86 -6.36 3.63
N PRO A 426 11.93 -5.89 4.31
CA PRO A 426 12.41 -6.50 5.54
C PRO A 426 11.39 -6.33 6.67
N ALA A 427 11.47 -7.24 7.64
CA ALA A 427 10.71 -7.17 8.89
C ALA A 427 11.05 -5.87 9.66
N LYS A 428 10.16 -5.45 10.57
CA LYS A 428 10.35 -4.21 11.33
C LYS A 428 11.55 -4.33 12.26
N GLU A 429 11.78 -5.52 12.80
CA GLU A 429 12.83 -5.86 13.76
C GLU A 429 14.22 -5.75 13.10
N ASP A 430 14.33 -6.22 11.86
CA ASP A 430 15.58 -6.19 11.09
C ASP A 430 15.89 -4.81 10.49
N PHE A 431 14.85 -4.02 10.21
CA PHE A 431 14.99 -2.70 9.61
C PHE A 431 13.95 -1.73 10.16
N PRO A 432 14.14 -1.15 11.36
CA PRO A 432 13.11 -0.38 12.08
C PRO A 432 12.87 1.03 11.54
N TYR A 433 12.77 1.18 10.22
CA TYR A 433 12.51 2.45 9.55
C TYR A 433 11.08 2.53 9.04
N THR A 434 10.50 3.71 9.16
CA THR A 434 9.38 4.10 8.30
C THR A 434 9.92 4.41 6.91
N ILE A 435 9.30 3.85 5.87
CA ILE A 435 9.79 3.95 4.49
C ILE A 435 8.73 4.64 3.65
N ARG A 436 9.08 5.78 3.05
CA ARG A 436 8.24 6.48 2.07
C ARG A 436 8.91 6.46 0.71
N VAL A 437 8.21 5.95 -0.29
CA VAL A 437 8.62 6.02 -1.69
C VAL A 437 7.71 6.98 -2.43
N VAL A 438 8.28 7.84 -3.27
CA VAL A 438 7.54 8.67 -4.20
C VAL A 438 8.05 8.39 -5.60
N SER A 439 7.15 8.01 -6.50
CA SER A 439 7.44 7.85 -7.92
C SER A 439 6.87 9.02 -8.70
N GLU A 440 7.76 9.83 -9.27
CA GLU A 440 7.45 10.94 -10.17
C GLU A 440 7.54 10.44 -11.61
N VAL A 441 6.41 10.43 -12.32
CA VAL A 441 6.42 10.09 -13.75
C VAL A 441 6.90 11.30 -14.54
N LEU A 442 8.07 11.16 -15.18
CA LEU A 442 8.70 12.25 -15.93
C LEU A 442 8.27 12.26 -17.40
N SER A 443 8.02 11.08 -17.96
CA SER A 443 7.48 10.89 -19.31
C SER A 443 6.66 9.59 -19.35
N SER A 444 5.58 9.55 -20.14
CA SER A 444 4.70 8.40 -20.22
C SER A 444 4.18 8.13 -21.64
N ASN A 445 4.60 6.98 -22.16
CA ASN A 445 4.00 6.34 -23.33
C ASN A 445 3.55 4.92 -22.98
N GLY A 446 2.77 4.76 -21.92
CA GLY A 446 2.20 3.48 -21.49
C GLY A 446 2.96 2.82 -20.33
N SER A 447 2.25 2.06 -19.50
CA SER A 447 2.82 1.25 -18.42
C SER A 447 3.68 1.99 -17.37
N SER A 448 3.39 3.27 -17.09
CA SER A 448 4.09 4.07 -16.08
C SER A 448 3.92 3.54 -14.65
N SER A 449 2.81 2.87 -14.32
CA SER A 449 2.65 2.17 -13.04
C SER A 449 3.67 1.05 -12.86
N GLN A 450 3.96 0.28 -13.91
CA GLN A 450 4.96 -0.79 -13.84
C GLN A 450 6.39 -0.25 -13.82
N ALA A 451 6.65 0.84 -14.54
CA ALA A 451 7.91 1.57 -14.44
C ALA A 451 8.14 2.12 -13.02
N SER A 452 7.08 2.51 -12.30
CA SER A 452 7.18 2.95 -10.90
C SER A 452 7.60 1.84 -9.94
N ILE A 453 7.17 0.59 -10.19
CA ILE A 453 7.64 -0.58 -9.42
C ILE A 453 9.14 -0.77 -9.63
N CYS A 454 9.59 -0.76 -10.89
CA CYS A 454 11.01 -0.89 -11.22
C CYS A 454 11.86 0.23 -10.62
N GLY A 455 11.41 1.49 -10.76
CA GLY A 455 12.08 2.65 -10.16
C GLY A 455 12.13 2.58 -8.63
N SER A 456 11.07 2.08 -8.00
CA SER A 456 10.99 1.91 -6.55
C SER A 456 11.91 0.81 -6.05
N THR A 457 12.02 -0.30 -6.77
CA THR A 457 13.02 -1.34 -6.49
C THR A 457 14.42 -0.76 -6.52
N LEU A 458 14.77 0.00 -7.58
CA LEU A 458 16.06 0.67 -7.70
C LEU A 458 16.34 1.62 -6.53
N SER A 459 15.37 2.46 -6.17
CA SER A 459 15.54 3.47 -5.12
C SER A 459 15.61 2.85 -3.72
N LEU A 460 14.90 1.75 -3.45
CA LEU A 460 14.98 0.99 -2.20
C LEU A 460 16.36 0.34 -2.05
N MET A 461 16.86 -0.30 -3.11
CA MET A 461 18.20 -0.89 -3.12
C MET A 461 19.29 0.18 -2.97
N ASP A 462 19.15 1.32 -3.65
CA ASP A 462 20.07 2.47 -3.54
C ASP A 462 20.05 3.08 -2.14
N ALA A 463 18.89 3.11 -1.47
CA ALA A 463 18.76 3.57 -0.10
C ALA A 463 19.38 2.63 0.94
N GLY A 464 19.81 1.43 0.54
CA GLY A 464 20.29 0.39 1.45
C GLY A 464 19.18 -0.30 2.24
N VAL A 465 17.93 -0.25 1.77
CA VAL A 465 16.85 -1.05 2.34
C VAL A 465 17.10 -2.52 1.96
N PRO A 466 17.23 -3.44 2.93
CA PRO A 466 17.52 -4.84 2.66
C PRO A 466 16.27 -5.59 2.18
N ILE A 467 15.78 -5.22 1.00
CA ILE A 467 14.69 -5.96 0.34
C ILE A 467 15.16 -7.37 0.01
N LYS A 468 14.27 -8.36 0.18
CA LYS A 468 14.61 -9.79 -0.01
C LYS A 468 15.12 -10.07 -1.42
N LYS A 469 14.40 -9.55 -2.43
CA LYS A 469 14.71 -9.67 -3.86
C LYS A 469 14.17 -8.47 -4.64
N PRO A 470 14.77 -8.12 -5.79
CA PRO A 470 14.25 -7.08 -6.66
C PRO A 470 12.91 -7.48 -7.29
N VAL A 471 12.01 -6.50 -7.45
CA VAL A 471 10.71 -6.65 -8.10
C VAL A 471 10.71 -5.86 -9.41
N ALA A 472 10.20 -6.46 -10.48
CA ALA A 472 9.96 -5.77 -11.75
C ALA A 472 8.49 -5.90 -12.17
N GLY A 473 8.00 -4.90 -12.89
CA GLY A 473 6.66 -4.87 -13.46
C GLY A 473 6.66 -4.78 -14.99
N ILE A 474 5.65 -5.40 -15.61
CA ILE A 474 5.38 -5.33 -17.04
C ILE A 474 3.88 -5.18 -17.30
N ALA A 475 3.52 -4.44 -18.35
CA ALA A 475 2.14 -4.38 -18.86
C ALA A 475 2.04 -5.12 -20.19
N MET A 476 0.99 -5.91 -20.31
CA MET A 476 0.66 -6.72 -21.47
C MET A 476 -0.64 -6.21 -22.08
N GLY A 477 -0.70 -6.20 -23.41
CA GLY A 477 -1.89 -5.88 -24.18
C GLY A 477 -2.51 -7.09 -24.83
N LEU A 478 -3.74 -6.93 -25.27
CA LEU A 478 -4.43 -7.92 -26.09
C LEU A 478 -5.13 -7.23 -27.25
N ILE A 479 -5.04 -7.85 -28.42
CA ILE A 479 -5.91 -7.57 -29.55
C ILE A 479 -6.60 -8.88 -29.95
N THR A 480 -7.92 -8.85 -30.06
CA THR A 480 -8.78 -9.99 -30.42
C THR A 480 -9.56 -9.71 -31.70
N ASP A 481 -9.91 -10.75 -32.46
CA ASP A 481 -10.86 -10.61 -33.55
C ASP A 481 -12.27 -10.39 -33.00
N ASN A 482 -13.00 -9.40 -33.54
CA ASN A 482 -14.33 -9.02 -33.05
C ASN A 482 -15.35 -10.17 -33.15
N ASN A 483 -15.17 -11.11 -34.08
CA ASN A 483 -16.06 -12.24 -34.29
C ASN A 483 -15.55 -13.52 -33.63
N ASN A 484 -14.27 -13.59 -33.29
CA ASN A 484 -13.65 -14.75 -32.69
C ASN A 484 -12.55 -14.39 -31.68
N ILE A 485 -12.90 -14.38 -30.40
CA ILE A 485 -11.97 -14.07 -29.31
C ILE A 485 -10.76 -15.02 -29.25
N ASP A 486 -10.87 -16.26 -29.77
CA ASP A 486 -9.77 -17.22 -29.81
C ASP A 486 -8.72 -16.89 -30.88
N LYS A 487 -9.02 -15.96 -31.80
CA LYS A 487 -8.04 -15.35 -32.69
C LYS A 487 -7.52 -14.07 -32.05
N TYR A 488 -6.38 -14.17 -31.37
CA TYR A 488 -5.78 -13.05 -30.64
C TYR A 488 -4.26 -12.89 -30.85
N ARG A 489 -3.75 -11.74 -30.41
CA ARG A 489 -2.33 -11.42 -30.24
C ARG A 489 -2.11 -10.76 -28.90
N ILE A 490 -1.10 -11.21 -28.17
CA ILE A 490 -0.67 -10.62 -26.90
C ILE A 490 0.55 -9.73 -27.17
N LEU A 491 0.48 -8.49 -26.66
CA LEU A 491 1.51 -7.47 -26.84
C LEU A 491 2.32 -7.32 -25.55
N THR A 492 3.64 -7.53 -25.60
CA THR A 492 4.54 -7.19 -24.50
C THR A 492 4.85 -5.70 -24.52
N ASP A 493 4.84 -5.08 -23.35
CA ASP A 493 5.24 -3.69 -23.14
C ASP A 493 4.46 -2.71 -24.04
N ILE A 494 3.15 -2.63 -23.78
CA ILE A 494 2.24 -1.78 -24.56
C ILE A 494 2.57 -0.30 -24.46
N GLN A 495 2.43 0.38 -25.60
CA GLN A 495 2.44 1.84 -25.71
C GLN A 495 1.08 2.42 -25.32
N GLY A 496 1.02 3.73 -25.06
CA GLY A 496 -0.25 4.39 -24.71
C GLY A 496 -1.30 4.28 -25.82
N PHE A 497 -0.88 4.27 -27.08
CA PHE A 497 -1.77 4.07 -28.23
C PHE A 497 -2.30 2.63 -28.30
N GLU A 498 -1.43 1.64 -28.11
CA GLU A 498 -1.83 0.22 -28.09
C GLU A 498 -2.72 -0.12 -26.88
N ASP A 499 -2.49 0.53 -25.73
CA ASP A 499 -3.40 0.46 -24.58
C ASP A 499 -4.76 1.03 -24.96
N HIS A 500 -4.84 2.22 -25.57
CA HIS A 500 -6.10 2.86 -25.95
C HIS A 500 -6.95 2.04 -26.93
N SER A 501 -6.33 1.49 -27.98
CA SER A 501 -7.02 0.70 -29.02
C SER A 501 -7.14 -0.79 -28.66
N GLY A 502 -6.47 -1.23 -27.59
CA GLY A 502 -6.43 -2.63 -27.15
C GLY A 502 -7.60 -3.07 -26.29
N ASP A 503 -7.81 -4.39 -26.22
CA ASP A 503 -8.92 -5.03 -25.52
C ASP A 503 -8.63 -5.35 -24.05
N MET A 504 -7.36 -5.30 -23.64
CA MET A 504 -6.90 -5.68 -22.31
C MET A 504 -5.66 -4.88 -21.92
N ASP A 505 -5.61 -4.46 -20.66
CA ASP A 505 -4.41 -3.97 -19.97
C ASP A 505 -4.13 -4.90 -18.77
N PHE A 506 -3.14 -5.77 -18.93
CA PHE A 506 -2.76 -6.76 -17.92
C PHE A 506 -1.37 -6.44 -17.36
N LYS A 507 -1.36 -5.92 -16.14
CA LYS A 507 -0.19 -5.55 -15.37
C LYS A 507 0.22 -6.67 -14.44
N ILE A 508 1.49 -7.07 -14.51
CA ILE A 508 2.03 -8.17 -13.72
C ILE A 508 3.38 -7.72 -13.15
N ALA A 509 3.52 -7.86 -11.83
CA ALA A 509 4.75 -7.58 -11.10
C ALA A 509 5.18 -8.78 -10.26
N GLY A 510 6.49 -8.88 -10.04
CA GLY A 510 7.05 -10.00 -9.30
C GLY A 510 8.57 -10.05 -9.33
N THR A 511 9.10 -11.08 -8.68
CA THR A 511 10.52 -11.42 -8.65
C THR A 511 10.84 -12.45 -9.74
N ALA A 512 12.06 -12.99 -9.72
CA ALA A 512 12.40 -14.13 -10.56
C ALA A 512 11.59 -15.40 -10.19
N ASP A 513 11.17 -15.51 -8.93
CA ASP A 513 10.60 -16.75 -8.38
C ASP A 513 9.08 -16.78 -8.46
N GLY A 514 8.42 -15.62 -8.51
CA GLY A 514 6.97 -15.57 -8.68
C GLY A 514 6.38 -14.17 -8.71
N ILE A 515 5.06 -14.12 -8.78
CA ILE A 515 4.23 -12.93 -8.86
C ILE A 515 4.04 -12.34 -7.46
N THR A 516 4.19 -11.02 -7.35
CA THR A 516 3.84 -10.26 -6.14
C THR A 516 2.58 -9.42 -6.31
N ALA A 517 2.25 -8.99 -7.52
CA ALA A 517 1.00 -8.31 -7.80
C ALA A 517 0.51 -8.54 -9.24
N VAL A 518 -0.81 -8.57 -9.39
CA VAL A 518 -1.52 -8.65 -10.67
C VAL A 518 -2.63 -7.62 -10.68
N GLN A 519 -2.80 -6.94 -11.81
CA GLN A 519 -3.97 -6.13 -12.08
C GLN A 519 -4.34 -6.30 -13.56
N MET A 520 -5.56 -6.74 -13.85
CA MET A 520 -6.04 -6.94 -15.21
C MET A 520 -7.35 -6.20 -15.42
N ASP A 521 -7.40 -5.41 -16.49
CA ASP A 521 -8.58 -4.72 -16.99
C ASP A 521 -8.89 -5.18 -18.40
N THR A 522 -10.17 -5.47 -18.68
CA THR A 522 -10.65 -5.73 -20.04
C THR A 522 -11.50 -4.57 -20.51
N LYS A 523 -11.50 -4.33 -21.82
CA LYS A 523 -12.47 -3.46 -22.49
C LYS A 523 -13.55 -4.22 -23.23
N ILE A 524 -13.31 -5.51 -23.44
CA ILE A 524 -14.29 -6.47 -23.92
C ILE A 524 -14.99 -7.16 -22.73
N HIS A 525 -16.02 -7.96 -23.01
CA HIS A 525 -16.80 -8.73 -22.02
C HIS A 525 -16.02 -9.93 -21.40
N GLY A 526 -14.76 -9.71 -21.03
CA GLY A 526 -13.88 -10.69 -20.39
C GLY A 526 -13.02 -11.53 -21.34
N LEU A 527 -12.10 -12.29 -20.74
CA LEU A 527 -11.10 -13.14 -21.40
C LEU A 527 -11.34 -14.63 -21.17
N THR A 528 -10.83 -15.44 -22.09
CA THR A 528 -10.78 -16.90 -21.96
C THR A 528 -9.59 -17.34 -21.12
N GLU A 529 -9.66 -18.57 -20.58
CA GLU A 529 -8.55 -19.16 -19.80
C GLU A 529 -7.24 -19.22 -20.60
N ASN A 530 -7.31 -19.52 -21.91
CA ASN A 530 -6.13 -19.62 -22.78
C ASN A 530 -5.39 -18.29 -22.89
N ILE A 531 -6.13 -17.19 -23.10
CA ILE A 531 -5.54 -15.84 -23.17
C ILE A 531 -4.81 -15.50 -21.87
N ILE A 532 -5.44 -15.77 -20.72
CA ILE A 532 -4.84 -15.48 -19.41
C ILE A 532 -3.55 -16.28 -19.22
N LYS A 533 -3.58 -17.58 -19.55
CA LYS A 533 -2.42 -18.47 -19.42
C LYS A 533 -1.25 -18.01 -20.28
N ASP A 534 -1.52 -17.67 -21.55
CA ASP A 534 -0.49 -17.19 -22.47
C ASP A 534 0.08 -15.84 -22.02
N ALA A 535 -0.77 -14.94 -21.53
CA ALA A 535 -0.36 -13.62 -21.04
C ALA A 535 0.57 -13.74 -19.82
N LEU A 536 0.24 -14.61 -18.85
CA LEU A 536 1.10 -14.88 -17.69
C LEU A 536 2.48 -15.42 -18.11
N SER A 537 2.50 -16.36 -19.06
CA SER A 537 3.73 -16.97 -19.58
C SER A 537 4.63 -15.95 -20.30
N GLN A 538 4.05 -15.13 -21.18
CA GLN A 538 4.77 -14.10 -21.91
C GLN A 538 5.28 -12.98 -20.97
N ALA A 539 4.46 -12.58 -19.99
CA ALA A 539 4.84 -11.60 -18.98
C ALA A 539 6.00 -12.07 -18.11
N LYS A 540 6.06 -13.36 -17.73
CA LYS A 540 7.19 -13.91 -16.98
C LYS A 540 8.52 -13.70 -17.70
N LYS A 541 8.56 -13.99 -19.01
CA LYS A 541 9.77 -13.79 -19.84
C LYS A 541 10.21 -12.33 -19.82
N ALA A 542 9.26 -11.41 -20.04
CA ALA A 542 9.54 -9.99 -20.05
C ALA A 542 9.99 -9.44 -18.68
N ARG A 543 9.38 -9.93 -17.60
CA ARG A 543 9.73 -9.60 -16.22
C ARG A 543 11.18 -9.95 -15.91
N LEU A 544 11.65 -11.13 -16.34
CA LEU A 544 13.03 -11.58 -16.14
C LEU A 544 14.04 -10.70 -16.90
N GLU A 545 13.71 -10.26 -18.11
CA GLU A 545 14.55 -9.34 -18.88
C GLU A 545 14.69 -7.96 -18.19
N ILE A 546 13.59 -7.44 -17.65
CA ILE A 546 13.61 -6.17 -16.89
C ILE A 546 14.42 -6.33 -15.59
N LEU A 547 14.26 -7.45 -14.87
CA LEU A 547 15.06 -7.75 -13.68
C LEU A 547 16.56 -7.78 -14.01
N ALA A 548 16.96 -8.37 -15.14
CA ALA A 548 18.36 -8.37 -15.56
C ALA A 548 18.89 -6.93 -15.76
N THR A 549 18.06 -6.02 -16.28
CA THR A 549 18.45 -4.60 -16.40
C THR A 549 18.60 -3.91 -15.04
N ILE A 550 17.69 -4.18 -14.10
CA ILE A 550 17.76 -3.66 -12.73
C ILE A 550 19.05 -4.16 -12.04
N THR A 551 19.29 -5.47 -12.08
CA THR A 551 20.48 -6.10 -11.47
C THR A 551 21.78 -5.60 -12.09
N LYS A 552 21.79 -5.26 -13.39
CA LYS A 552 22.95 -4.63 -14.04
C LYS A 552 23.24 -3.23 -13.48
N ALA A 553 22.21 -2.45 -13.14
CA ALA A 553 22.38 -1.12 -12.56
C ALA A 553 22.77 -1.18 -11.07
N ILE A 554 22.17 -2.10 -10.32
CA ILE A 554 22.45 -2.31 -8.91
C ILE A 554 22.30 -3.81 -8.55
N PRO A 555 23.41 -4.57 -8.37
CA PRO A 555 23.34 -6.01 -8.17
C PRO A 555 22.66 -6.46 -6.88
N ALA A 556 22.78 -5.66 -5.81
CA ALA A 556 22.22 -5.91 -4.49
C ALA A 556 21.96 -4.57 -3.77
N PRO A 557 21.09 -4.52 -2.74
CA PRO A 557 20.95 -3.34 -1.91
C PRO A 557 22.30 -2.86 -1.38
N ARG A 558 22.49 -1.54 -1.26
CA ARG A 558 23.72 -0.99 -0.66
C ARG A 558 23.88 -1.49 0.77
N THR A 559 25.12 -1.83 1.13
CA THR A 559 25.47 -2.28 2.49
C THR A 559 25.39 -1.16 3.51
N GLU A 560 25.62 0.09 3.08
CA GLU A 560 25.53 1.27 3.92
C GLU A 560 24.36 2.15 3.45
N LEU A 561 23.61 2.65 4.43
CA LEU A 561 22.58 3.66 4.21
C LEU A 561 23.21 4.99 3.79
N SER A 562 22.47 5.81 3.05
CA SER A 562 22.90 7.18 2.71
C SER A 562 23.39 7.97 3.93
N PRO A 563 24.42 8.81 3.80
CA PRO A 563 24.91 9.64 4.91
C PRO A 563 23.87 10.66 5.39
N PHE A 564 22.85 10.94 4.58
CA PHE A 564 21.73 11.82 4.94
C PHE A 564 20.57 11.07 5.61
N ALA A 565 20.55 9.73 5.51
CA ALA A 565 19.53 8.93 6.16
C ALA A 565 19.77 8.86 7.68
N PRO A 566 18.70 8.97 8.49
CA PRO A 566 18.83 8.83 9.93
C PRO A 566 19.38 7.44 10.29
N ARG A 567 20.19 7.37 11.34
CA ARG A 567 20.69 6.11 11.91
C ARG A 567 19.82 5.74 13.10
N ILE A 568 19.43 4.46 13.17
CA ILE A 568 18.68 3.92 14.30
C ILE A 568 19.61 2.99 15.07
N THR A 569 19.78 3.28 16.36
CA THR A 569 20.41 2.38 17.30
C THR A 569 19.33 1.69 18.11
N THR A 570 19.25 0.37 17.99
CA THR A 570 18.32 -0.46 18.76
C THR A 570 19.01 -0.94 20.04
N LEU A 571 18.31 -0.83 21.16
CA LEU A 571 18.69 -1.40 22.44
C LEU A 571 17.47 -2.07 23.06
N HIS A 572 17.68 -3.09 23.88
CA HIS A 572 16.61 -3.81 24.55
C HIS A 572 16.78 -3.66 26.06
N ILE A 573 15.74 -3.18 26.73
CA ILE A 573 15.70 -2.98 28.18
C ILE A 573 14.68 -3.92 28.80
N ASN A 574 14.82 -4.14 30.11
CA ASN A 574 13.77 -4.83 30.86
C ASN A 574 12.44 -4.02 30.76
N PRO A 575 11.33 -4.62 30.30
CA PRO A 575 10.05 -3.94 30.15
C PRO A 575 9.55 -3.21 31.42
N GLU A 576 9.91 -3.71 32.60
CA GLU A 576 9.55 -3.08 33.88
C GLU A 576 10.19 -1.69 34.06
N LYS A 577 11.35 -1.46 33.43
CA LYS A 577 12.13 -0.22 33.51
C LYS A 577 11.78 0.80 32.43
N ILE A 578 10.85 0.49 31.52
CA ILE A 578 10.33 1.47 30.54
C ILE A 578 9.83 2.73 31.26
N ARG A 579 9.20 2.56 32.43
CA ARG A 579 8.70 3.68 33.26
C ARG A 579 9.80 4.61 33.74
N ASP A 580 11.00 4.09 33.99
CA ASP A 580 12.13 4.90 34.46
C ASP A 580 12.72 5.76 33.34
N VAL A 581 12.76 5.21 32.12
CA VAL A 581 13.20 5.91 30.90
C VAL A 581 12.21 7.00 30.50
N ILE A 582 10.90 6.69 30.51
CA ILE A 582 9.86 7.68 30.19
C ILE A 582 9.78 8.76 31.28
N GLY A 583 9.79 8.33 32.55
CA GLY A 583 9.62 9.18 33.72
C GLY A 583 8.18 9.72 33.88
N PRO A 584 7.87 10.39 35.01
CA PRO A 584 6.53 10.91 35.26
C PRO A 584 6.07 11.90 34.19
N GLY A 585 5.01 11.56 33.46
CA GLY A 585 4.45 12.38 32.38
C GLY A 585 5.39 12.55 31.17
N GLY A 586 6.34 11.64 30.96
CA GLY A 586 7.30 11.74 29.85
C GLY A 586 8.44 12.73 30.09
N LYS A 587 8.60 13.27 31.30
CA LYS A 587 9.61 14.29 31.59
C LYS A 587 11.04 13.84 31.32
N MET A 588 11.37 12.56 31.60
CA MET A 588 12.74 12.05 31.45
C MET A 588 13.07 11.86 29.98
N ILE A 589 12.23 11.12 29.23
CA ILE A 589 12.45 10.90 27.80
C ILE A 589 12.49 12.22 27.01
N ASN A 590 11.61 13.18 27.33
CA ASN A 590 11.63 14.50 26.70
C ASN A 590 12.91 15.29 27.02
N LYS A 591 13.49 15.11 28.22
CA LYS A 591 14.77 15.70 28.59
C LYS A 591 15.92 15.10 27.77
N ILE A 592 15.96 13.77 27.64
CA ILE A 592 16.97 13.08 26.82
C ILE A 592 16.88 13.55 25.37
N ILE A 593 15.68 13.57 24.79
CA ILE A 593 15.42 14.07 23.43
C ILE A 593 15.89 15.52 23.26
N ALA A 594 15.56 16.40 24.20
CA ALA A 594 15.92 17.82 24.12
C ALA A 594 17.43 18.07 24.20
N GLU A 595 18.16 17.31 25.03
CA GLU A 595 19.61 17.49 25.21
C GLU A 595 20.45 16.78 24.14
N THR A 596 19.98 15.66 23.61
CA THR A 596 20.72 14.86 22.63
C THR A 596 20.31 15.13 21.18
N GLY A 597 19.13 15.73 20.96
CA GLY A 597 18.60 16.02 19.62
C GLY A 597 18.15 14.78 18.83
N VAL A 598 17.99 13.64 19.49
CA VAL A 598 17.54 12.37 18.88
C VAL A 598 16.03 12.20 19.01
N ASN A 599 15.45 11.28 18.25
CA ASN A 599 14.10 10.77 18.49
C ASN A 599 14.22 9.40 19.18
N ILE A 600 13.40 9.14 20.20
CA ILE A 600 13.39 7.90 20.96
C ILE A 600 12.00 7.30 20.88
N ASP A 601 11.90 6.11 20.27
CA ASP A 601 10.69 5.30 20.25
C ASP A 601 10.89 4.10 21.18
N ILE A 602 9.93 3.86 22.08
CA ILE A 602 9.97 2.72 23.04
C ILE A 602 8.72 1.88 22.82
N GLU A 603 8.91 0.58 22.62
CA GLU A 603 7.84 -0.40 22.48
C GLU A 603 7.60 -1.14 23.81
N ASP A 604 6.41 -1.72 23.97
CA ASP A 604 5.98 -2.38 25.21
C ASP A 604 6.80 -3.65 25.55
N ASP A 605 7.51 -4.21 24.56
CA ASP A 605 8.39 -5.36 24.73
C ASP A 605 9.79 -4.99 25.28
N GLY A 606 10.06 -3.71 25.53
CA GLY A 606 11.36 -3.22 25.98
C GLY A 606 12.32 -2.85 24.86
N SER A 607 11.91 -2.93 23.59
CA SER A 607 12.69 -2.44 22.46
C SER A 607 12.70 -0.91 22.43
N VAL A 608 13.89 -0.32 22.40
CA VAL A 608 14.10 1.14 22.34
C VAL A 608 14.89 1.48 21.08
N PHE A 609 14.32 2.33 20.24
CA PHE A 609 14.90 2.80 18.99
C PHE A 609 15.34 4.26 19.12
N ILE A 610 16.64 4.48 19.12
CA ILE A 610 17.23 5.82 19.14
C ILE A 610 17.54 6.24 17.70
N THR A 611 16.78 7.17 17.16
CA THR A 611 16.95 7.71 15.81
C THR A 611 17.71 9.03 15.83
N ALA A 612 18.87 9.11 15.17
CA ALA A 612 19.68 10.31 15.13
C ALA A 612 20.22 10.61 13.72
N LEU A 613 20.38 11.89 13.39
CA LEU A 613 21.11 12.33 12.18
C LEU A 613 22.63 12.33 12.38
N SER A 614 23.10 12.51 13.63
CA SER A 614 24.52 12.46 14.00
C SER A 614 24.80 11.29 14.96
N PRO A 615 25.96 10.61 14.84
CA PRO A 615 26.33 9.53 15.76
C PRO A 615 26.45 9.97 17.22
N GLU A 616 26.91 11.19 17.47
CA GLU A 616 27.19 11.72 18.81
C GLU A 616 25.93 11.78 19.70
N GLY A 617 24.80 12.24 19.15
CA GLY A 617 23.53 12.29 19.88
C GLY A 617 23.04 10.89 20.23
N SER A 618 23.19 9.94 19.28
CA SER A 618 22.79 8.54 19.47
C SER A 618 23.56 7.86 20.59
N ILE A 619 24.89 8.05 20.65
CA ILE A 619 25.75 7.47 21.68
C ILE A 619 25.37 8.02 23.06
N LYS A 620 25.25 9.35 23.20
CA LYS A 620 24.87 9.98 24.47
C LYS A 620 23.49 9.51 24.97
N ALA A 621 22.52 9.43 24.07
CA ALA A 621 21.18 8.94 24.42
C ALA A 621 21.21 7.47 24.85
N LYS A 622 21.99 6.63 24.14
CA LYS A 622 22.16 5.23 24.48
C LYS A 622 22.76 5.06 25.88
N GLU A 623 23.89 5.71 26.15
CA GLU A 623 24.56 5.65 27.47
C GLU A 623 23.62 6.10 28.60
N TRP A 624 22.83 7.15 28.36
CA TRP A 624 21.88 7.64 29.35
C TRP A 624 20.77 6.63 29.63
N ILE A 625 20.21 6.01 28.60
CA ILE A 625 19.17 4.98 28.75
C ILE A 625 19.75 3.73 29.42
N GLU A 626 20.95 3.30 29.06
CA GLU A 626 21.65 2.19 29.71
C GLU A 626 21.90 2.49 31.20
N LEU A 627 22.27 3.71 31.57
CA LEU A 627 22.42 4.11 32.97
C LEU A 627 21.10 4.09 33.74
N LEU A 628 20.01 4.54 33.11
CA LEU A 628 18.67 4.51 33.72
C LEU A 628 18.13 3.08 33.88
N THR A 629 18.54 2.17 33.00
CA THR A 629 18.04 0.80 32.95
C THR A 629 19.01 -0.24 33.48
N ALA A 630 20.20 0.19 33.89
CA ALA A 630 21.24 -0.64 34.48
C ALA A 630 20.65 -1.47 35.63
N GLU A 631 20.82 -2.79 35.55
CA GLU A 631 20.56 -3.69 36.65
C GLU A 631 21.74 -3.67 37.62
N VAL A 632 21.39 -3.82 38.89
CA VAL A 632 22.35 -3.80 39.99
C VAL A 632 23.01 -5.18 40.01
N GLU A 633 24.24 -5.26 39.55
CA GLU A 633 25.02 -6.50 39.58
C GLU A 633 25.78 -6.58 40.90
N VAL A 634 25.45 -7.56 41.72
CA VAL A 634 26.20 -7.87 42.94
C VAL A 634 27.65 -8.16 42.57
N GLY A 635 28.58 -7.41 43.16
CA GLY A 635 30.02 -7.49 42.90
C GLY A 635 30.60 -6.42 41.98
N LYS A 636 29.78 -5.63 41.28
CA LYS A 636 30.24 -4.55 40.40
C LYS A 636 30.54 -3.27 41.17
N ILE A 637 31.56 -2.54 40.73
CA ILE A 637 31.96 -1.24 41.27
C ILE A 637 31.35 -0.13 40.42
N TYR A 638 30.66 0.80 41.06
CA TYR A 638 30.04 1.99 40.46
C TYR A 638 30.66 3.26 41.05
N GLN A 639 30.62 4.37 40.34
CA GLN A 639 30.92 5.68 40.92
C GLN A 639 29.62 6.30 41.41
N GLY A 640 29.54 6.57 42.72
CA GLY A 640 28.32 7.06 43.33
C GLY A 640 28.54 8.33 44.13
N LYS A 641 27.50 9.15 44.20
CA LYS A 641 27.52 10.41 44.97
C LYS A 641 26.84 10.22 46.32
N VAL A 642 27.50 10.66 47.39
CA VAL A 642 26.90 10.61 48.73
C VAL A 642 25.72 11.59 48.81
N THR A 643 24.51 11.07 48.99
CA THR A 643 23.29 11.89 49.06
C THR A 643 22.93 12.26 50.49
N ARG A 644 23.09 11.33 51.44
CA ARG A 644 22.71 11.50 52.85
C ARG A 644 23.64 10.73 53.78
N MET A 645 23.82 11.25 54.99
CA MET A 645 24.64 10.62 56.04
C MET A 645 23.77 10.19 57.23
N PHE A 646 24.16 9.10 57.87
CA PHE A 646 23.56 8.57 59.09
C PHE A 646 24.67 8.18 60.07
N ASP A 647 24.37 8.12 61.38
CA ASP A 647 25.34 7.73 62.41
C ASP A 647 25.99 6.34 62.19
N PHE A 648 25.35 5.48 61.40
CA PHE A 648 25.78 4.11 61.13
C PHE A 648 26.18 3.85 59.66
N GLY A 649 26.16 4.86 58.79
CA GLY A 649 26.52 4.69 57.38
C GLY A 649 26.20 5.88 56.48
N ALA A 650 26.53 5.76 55.20
CA ALA A 650 26.30 6.77 54.18
C ALA A 650 25.40 6.22 53.07
N MET A 651 24.41 7.01 52.66
CA MET A 651 23.58 6.71 51.49
C MET A 651 24.26 7.28 50.24
N VAL A 652 24.47 6.42 49.26
CA VAL A 652 25.13 6.77 48.02
C VAL A 652 24.21 6.46 46.84
N GLU A 653 23.95 7.47 46.01
CA GLU A 653 23.30 7.29 44.72
C GLU A 653 24.36 6.85 43.70
N TYR A 654 24.33 5.58 43.33
CA TYR A 654 25.33 4.94 42.44
C TYR A 654 24.79 4.68 41.03
N LEU A 655 23.48 4.73 40.86
CA LEU A 655 22.75 4.80 39.59
C LEU A 655 21.59 5.78 39.75
N PRO A 656 21.10 6.44 38.68
CA PRO A 656 20.04 7.44 38.81
C PRO A 656 18.80 6.89 39.51
N LYS A 657 18.36 7.54 40.60
CA LYS A 657 17.24 7.11 41.48
C LYS A 657 17.47 5.81 42.26
N GLN A 658 18.65 5.22 42.21
CA GLN A 658 18.99 4.04 43.01
C GLN A 658 20.02 4.43 44.07
N GLU A 659 19.57 4.39 45.32
CA GLU A 659 20.39 4.64 46.49
C GLU A 659 20.75 3.32 47.17
N GLY A 660 22.00 3.19 47.61
CA GLY A 660 22.48 2.07 48.42
C GLY A 660 23.19 2.57 49.68
N LEU A 661 23.16 1.76 50.74
CA LEU A 661 23.76 2.12 52.03
C LEU A 661 25.17 1.52 52.13
N ILE A 662 26.17 2.36 52.38
CA ILE A 662 27.46 1.91 52.89
C ILE A 662 27.36 1.88 54.42
N HIS A 663 27.38 0.68 55.00
CA HIS A 663 27.44 0.55 56.46
C HIS A 663 28.84 0.93 56.96
N VAL A 664 28.95 1.47 58.18
CA VAL A 664 30.23 1.92 58.78
C VAL A 664 31.33 0.83 58.78
N SER A 665 30.95 -0.45 58.84
CA SER A 665 31.90 -1.58 58.76
C SER A 665 32.49 -1.83 57.37
N GLU A 666 31.83 -1.35 56.33
CA GLU A 666 32.21 -1.49 54.92
C GLU A 666 32.81 -0.19 54.33
N MET A 667 33.03 0.83 55.18
CA MET A 667 33.61 2.11 54.77
C MET A 667 35.14 2.10 54.66
N ALA A 668 35.84 1.33 55.50
CA ALA A 668 37.30 1.32 55.49
C ALA A 668 37.84 -0.03 56.01
N PRO A 669 39.10 -0.40 55.69
CA PRO A 669 39.73 -1.61 56.23
C PRO A 669 40.07 -1.53 57.73
N PHE A 670 39.91 -0.36 58.36
CA PHE A 670 40.12 -0.10 59.79
C PHE A 670 38.83 0.40 60.46
N ARG A 671 38.81 0.45 61.79
CA ARG A 671 37.64 0.88 62.56
C ARG A 671 37.34 2.35 62.29
N VAL A 672 36.13 2.65 61.83
CA VAL A 672 35.60 4.02 61.66
C VAL A 672 34.75 4.36 62.89
N ASN A 673 34.92 5.56 63.47
CA ASN A 673 34.12 6.01 64.62
C ASN A 673 32.84 6.71 64.14
N THR A 674 32.99 7.64 63.21
CA THR A 674 31.89 8.37 62.57
C THR A 674 32.02 8.26 61.04
N PRO A 675 30.96 7.91 60.31
CA PRO A 675 30.95 7.88 58.84
C PRO A 675 31.51 9.14 58.16
N GLU A 676 31.32 10.31 58.79
CA GLU A 676 31.84 11.61 58.36
C GLU A 676 33.37 11.67 58.34
N ASP A 677 34.05 10.77 59.06
CA ASP A 677 35.52 10.70 59.06
C ASP A 677 36.07 10.22 57.71
N ILE A 678 35.25 9.58 56.87
CA ILE A 678 35.65 8.97 55.60
C ILE A 678 35.01 9.67 54.39
N VAL A 679 33.72 9.99 54.44
CA VAL A 679 32.98 10.60 53.31
C VAL A 679 32.04 11.70 53.79
N HIS A 680 31.84 12.72 52.94
CA HIS A 680 30.92 13.83 53.18
C HIS A 680 29.77 13.84 52.15
N VAL A 681 28.64 14.47 52.52
CA VAL A 681 27.53 14.68 51.58
C VAL A 681 28.03 15.46 50.37
N GLY A 682 27.83 14.89 49.18
CA GLY A 682 28.28 15.46 47.92
C GLY A 682 29.54 14.84 47.33
N ASP A 683 30.29 14.04 48.09
CA ASP A 683 31.49 13.36 47.60
C ASP A 683 31.16 12.30 46.55
N GLU A 684 32.01 12.18 45.52
CA GLU A 684 31.96 11.09 44.53
C GLU A 684 32.95 10.00 44.92
N VAL A 685 32.44 8.80 45.20
CA VAL A 685 33.22 7.68 45.72
C VAL A 685 32.93 6.36 44.99
N PRO A 686 33.94 5.49 44.77
CA PRO A 686 33.75 4.21 44.13
C PRO A 686 33.14 3.21 45.11
N VAL A 687 31.96 2.68 44.79
CA VAL A 687 31.18 1.78 45.65
C VAL A 687 30.92 0.44 44.98
N LYS A 688 31.17 -0.66 45.70
CA LYS A 688 30.87 -2.02 45.25
C LYS A 688 29.54 -2.50 45.82
N VAL A 689 28.68 -3.08 45.00
CA VAL A 689 27.46 -3.75 45.51
C VAL A 689 27.87 -5.07 46.15
N VAL A 690 27.58 -5.24 47.45
CA VAL A 690 27.94 -6.45 48.21
C VAL A 690 26.80 -7.45 48.24
N ASP A 691 25.58 -6.97 48.49
CA ASP A 691 24.41 -7.82 48.66
C ASP A 691 23.12 -7.02 48.47
N ILE A 692 22.03 -7.72 48.11
CA ILE A 692 20.67 -7.18 48.06
C ILE A 692 19.87 -7.97 49.09
N ASP A 693 19.40 -7.29 50.15
CA ASP A 693 18.72 -7.97 51.24
C ASP A 693 17.30 -8.46 50.87
N GLU A 694 16.67 -9.26 51.75
CA GLU A 694 15.33 -9.81 51.54
C GLU A 694 14.22 -8.73 51.39
N GLN A 695 14.52 -7.46 51.70
CA GLN A 695 13.62 -6.32 51.55
C GLN A 695 13.93 -5.49 50.28
N GLY A 696 14.89 -5.93 49.45
CA GLY A 696 15.31 -5.26 48.23
C GLY A 696 16.23 -4.05 48.45
N ARG A 697 16.82 -3.91 49.65
CA ARG A 697 17.77 -2.82 49.97
C ARG A 697 19.19 -3.23 49.59
N ILE A 698 19.94 -2.27 49.07
CA ILE A 698 21.21 -2.53 48.41
C ILE A 698 22.34 -2.10 49.33
N ASN A 699 23.19 -3.06 49.68
CA ASN A 699 24.34 -2.85 50.56
C ASN A 699 25.59 -2.59 49.73
N LEU A 700 26.24 -1.46 49.99
CA LEU A 700 27.43 -1.01 49.28
C LEU A 700 28.67 -1.12 50.18
N SER A 701 29.84 -1.29 49.56
CA SER A 701 31.14 -1.28 50.24
C SER A 701 32.12 -0.36 49.55
N LEU A 702 32.73 0.53 50.33
CA LEU A 702 33.86 1.38 49.94
C LEU A 702 35.19 0.64 50.17
N LYS A 703 35.23 -0.25 51.18
CA LYS A 703 36.41 -1.04 51.53
C LYS A 703 36.83 -1.99 50.42
N GLN A 704 35.88 -2.50 49.63
CA GLN A 704 36.14 -3.46 48.56
C GLN A 704 36.36 -2.80 47.18
N THR A 705 36.78 -1.53 47.17
CA THR A 705 37.09 -0.77 45.95
C THR A 705 38.51 -0.19 46.01
N ASP A 706 38.94 0.45 44.93
CA ASP A 706 40.27 1.08 44.81
C ASP A 706 40.34 2.47 45.49
N PHE A 707 39.47 2.74 46.47
CA PHE A 707 39.47 4.01 47.20
C PHE A 707 40.80 4.19 47.95
N ASP A 708 41.43 5.36 47.79
CA ASP A 708 42.69 5.66 48.45
C ASP A 708 42.47 6.09 49.90
N TYR A 709 42.90 5.21 50.83
CA TYR A 709 42.78 5.45 52.26
C TYR A 709 44.02 6.13 52.89
N SER A 710 45.02 6.51 52.10
CA SER A 710 46.33 7.00 52.56
C SER A 710 46.27 8.29 53.41
N GLY A 711 45.19 9.06 53.28
CA GLY A 711 44.91 10.28 54.05
C GLY A 711 44.19 10.08 55.38
N PHE A 712 43.74 8.86 55.71
CA PHE A 712 42.91 8.58 56.87
C PHE A 712 43.71 7.88 57.97
N THR A 713 43.55 8.33 59.22
CA THR A 713 44.31 7.80 60.36
C THR A 713 43.46 6.76 61.11
N PRO A 714 43.89 5.48 61.21
CA PRO A 714 43.16 4.49 62.00
C PRO A 714 43.12 4.91 63.48
N PRO A 715 41.99 4.76 64.18
CA PRO A 715 41.95 5.01 65.61
C PRO A 715 42.87 4.02 66.34
N ALA A 716 43.64 4.53 67.30
CA ALA A 716 44.57 3.73 68.09
C ALA A 716 43.87 2.50 68.70
N VAL A 717 44.48 1.32 68.52
CA VAL A 717 43.98 0.04 69.05
C VAL A 717 43.79 0.17 70.56
N GLY A 718 42.53 0.24 70.99
CA GLY A 718 42.15 0.32 72.39
C GLY A 718 42.54 -0.95 73.14
N SER A 719 43.31 -0.75 74.20
CA SER A 719 43.83 -1.74 75.13
C SER A 719 42.79 -2.72 75.67
N SER A 720 43.25 -3.96 75.84
CA SER A 720 42.63 -5.03 76.62
C SER A 720 42.01 -4.52 77.94
N ARG A 721 40.70 -4.68 78.09
CA ARG A 721 40.02 -4.46 79.38
C ARG A 721 40.55 -5.46 80.43
N PRO A 722 40.93 -5.01 81.65
CA PRO A 722 41.41 -5.93 82.68
C PRO A 722 40.28 -6.77 83.29
N PHE A 723 40.63 -8.02 83.56
CA PHE A 723 39.91 -9.00 84.36
C PHE A 723 39.60 -8.46 85.77
N ARG A 724 38.33 -8.48 86.19
CA ARG A 724 37.90 -8.18 87.57
C ARG A 724 37.61 -9.49 88.32
N PRO A 725 38.22 -9.75 89.50
CA PRO A 725 37.88 -10.91 90.32
C PRO A 725 36.56 -10.72 91.08
N ARG A 726 35.89 -11.85 91.31
CA ARG A 726 34.63 -12.02 92.06
C ARG A 726 34.70 -11.45 93.48
N GLY A 727 33.67 -10.68 93.85
CA GLY A 727 33.28 -10.39 95.23
C GLY A 727 31.81 -10.75 95.42
N ASP A 728 31.57 -11.62 96.40
CA ASP A 728 30.29 -12.15 96.87
C ASP A 728 29.43 -11.07 97.55
N ASP A 729 28.16 -10.90 97.15
CA ASP A 729 27.09 -10.63 98.13
C ASP A 729 25.66 -10.86 97.57
N ARG A 730 25.06 -11.94 98.04
CA ARG A 730 23.71 -12.09 98.60
C ARG A 730 22.48 -11.38 97.97
N ARG A 731 21.57 -12.26 97.52
CA ARG A 731 20.11 -12.34 97.84
C ARG A 731 19.16 -11.16 97.45
N ARG A 732 18.35 -11.45 96.41
CA ARG A 732 16.85 -11.37 96.29
C ARG A 732 16.13 -9.99 96.39
N PRO A 733 14.85 -9.88 95.94
CA PRO A 733 14.28 -10.28 94.64
C PRO A 733 13.30 -9.22 94.04
N ARG A 734 12.97 -9.43 92.76
CA ARG A 734 11.69 -9.15 92.05
C ARG A 734 10.75 -8.06 92.60
N PHE A 735 10.45 -7.07 91.76
CA PHE A 735 9.16 -6.97 91.06
C PHE A 735 9.37 -6.39 89.67
#